data_AF-A0A9X2K7V8-F1
#
_entry.id   AF-A0A9X2K7V8-F1
#
_cell.length_a   1.000
_cell.length_b   1.000
_cell.length_c   1.000
_cell.angle_alpha   90.00
_cell.angle_beta   90.00
_cell.angle_gamma   90.00
#
_symmetry.space_group_name_H-M   'P 1'
#
loop_
_entity.id
_entity.type
_entity.pdbx_description
1 polymer ?
#
loop_
_entity_poly.entity_id
_entity_poly.type
_entity_poly.pdbx_seq_one_letter_code
_entity_poly.pdbx_strand_id
1 'polypeptide(L)'
;MLRHRSGLVVVAALAILVAASGVVALTTGDARLSMAFVYARFPGEPDDVAPDLLAMVVLVGLVRVWGLWQILPKRHDAGRRPGRDERLLRIALYAWLAFEFVDRLSLESDAAQDLAQVAATVLFFRVMRPVSLPLRVVALVAGLLMPVRRLAVAALEVAGADGRALDDVLPASGVPWLLWLVLTLVAQAKDGRWRRGTLWAGAVFAAGPVLGPEFSPFSRSYVWFEGLGLVLDVIMMVWLGRSAREVAGEPGAPSVSPPRCALRWWPAQGAAVVVPLVPAVVNGVNGVFAWIGPRGAIVSWFSGNGWFLRQLWLPLDLLIGIGGASGLVLAAVLLRTRRLVLGTSAALLLAAAAGVVSGMTTWNEGTRAAQAFEAALWDAIFPGTGHRDAVAGDVSLYGSGPSLVGSRHGRGPTTFDELLASEPGISPLWYSAAFTASALLLTLAYATRPARRGPYRVAAASLATGALLALVPASDQEPDRTSTYGECESELSRGSSTGMTGERAFVCGVRYSTAPLFGADMPDRRVIAYGRRMCGVYTSGDPRDRARFRQAYGIDPLEHAGLLASICPKAEADVEQAAAEEEAEMLAWEAEEQAMCDRAPRHRPLVEPVRATRRKEPVWPEIGLEAYEDADVPESGLYGRDVDLVATAPGHLLIEVDTTYGVCVTTETYDRRPPVETKGWQHVVEVGYESPTGVIELTDNLAGVELPDLSLRGRKGHYRIRVHYDPPDWERKVGQRLLVMAWPGRGDDRVVHRAPQR
;
A
#
# COMPACT_ATOMS: atom_id res chain seq x y z
N MET A 1 -51.69 9.02 4.27
CA MET A 1 -51.06 7.91 5.04
C MET A 1 -50.23 6.95 4.18
N LEU A 2 -50.63 6.60 2.95
CA LEU A 2 -49.93 5.59 2.12
C LEU A 2 -48.40 5.76 1.99
N ARG A 3 -47.89 6.97 1.69
CA ARG A 3 -46.45 7.23 1.47
C ARG A 3 -45.51 6.80 2.62
N HIS A 4 -46.02 6.64 3.85
CA HIS A 4 -45.20 6.18 4.98
C HIS A 4 -45.17 4.65 5.11
N ARG A 5 -46.26 3.96 4.70
CA ARG A 5 -46.30 2.49 4.68
C ARG A 5 -45.43 1.93 3.55
N SER A 6 -45.45 2.55 2.37
CA SER A 6 -44.63 2.12 1.23
C SER A 6 -43.13 2.16 1.54
N GLY A 7 -42.64 3.22 2.20
CA GLY A 7 -41.22 3.33 2.57
C GLY A 7 -40.74 2.22 3.52
N LEU A 8 -41.57 1.81 4.49
CA LEU A 8 -41.23 0.72 5.40
C LEU A 8 -41.25 -0.64 4.70
N VAL A 9 -42.19 -0.87 3.78
CA VAL A 9 -42.25 -2.09 2.95
C VAL A 9 -41.03 -2.19 2.04
N VAL A 10 -40.60 -1.10 1.39
CA VAL A 10 -39.40 -1.09 0.54
C VAL A 10 -38.13 -1.39 1.35
N VAL A 11 -37.96 -0.76 2.52
CA VAL A 11 -36.83 -1.07 3.42
C VAL A 11 -36.83 -2.55 3.84
N ALA A 12 -37.99 -3.09 4.23
CA ALA A 12 -38.10 -4.49 4.63
C ALA A 12 -37.78 -5.45 3.47
N ALA A 13 -38.28 -5.15 2.26
CA ALA A 13 -37.97 -5.93 1.05
C ALA A 13 -36.47 -5.91 0.72
N LEU A 14 -35.82 -4.74 0.80
CA LEU A 14 -34.37 -4.61 0.58
C LEU A 14 -33.55 -5.37 1.65
N ALA A 15 -33.96 -5.34 2.92
CA ALA A 15 -33.30 -6.13 3.98
C ALA A 15 -33.38 -7.63 3.68
N ILE A 16 -34.55 -8.11 3.24
CA ILE A 16 -34.76 -9.52 2.89
C ILE A 16 -33.93 -9.89 1.65
N LEU A 17 -33.86 -9.03 0.63
CA LEU A 17 -33.05 -9.28 -0.58
C LEU A 17 -31.55 -9.35 -0.29
N VAL A 18 -31.02 -8.46 0.56
CA VAL A 18 -29.60 -8.49 0.99
C VAL A 18 -29.30 -9.75 1.81
N ALA A 19 -30.18 -10.13 2.74
CA ALA A 19 -29.99 -11.36 3.52
C ALA A 19 -30.10 -12.62 2.64
N ALA A 20 -31.06 -12.65 1.71
CA ALA A 20 -31.26 -13.77 0.79
C ALA A 20 -30.11 -13.92 -0.21
N SER A 21 -29.56 -12.83 -0.75
CA SER A 21 -28.38 -12.91 -1.63
C SER A 21 -27.16 -13.46 -0.90
N GLY A 22 -26.96 -13.06 0.37
CA GLY A 22 -25.92 -13.62 1.23
C GLY A 22 -26.07 -15.12 1.46
N VAL A 23 -27.29 -15.61 1.71
CA VAL A 23 -27.56 -17.05 1.83
C VAL A 23 -27.31 -17.77 0.51
N VAL A 24 -27.77 -17.22 -0.62
CA VAL A 24 -27.52 -17.81 -1.95
C VAL A 24 -26.03 -17.94 -2.19
N ALA A 25 -25.26 -16.86 -2.04
CA ALA A 25 -23.82 -16.84 -2.23
C ALA A 25 -23.08 -17.83 -1.31
N LEU A 26 -23.48 -17.97 -0.04
CA LEU A 26 -22.92 -18.98 0.88
C LEU A 26 -23.20 -20.42 0.41
N THR A 27 -24.31 -20.66 -0.30
CA THR A 27 -24.70 -21.99 -0.78
C THR A 27 -24.20 -22.33 -2.19
N THR A 28 -23.89 -21.33 -3.03
CA THR A 28 -23.51 -21.54 -4.44
C THR A 28 -22.07 -21.14 -4.75
N GLY A 29 -21.39 -20.39 -3.87
CA GLY A 29 -20.14 -19.70 -4.17
C GLY A 29 -20.30 -18.39 -4.96
N ASP A 30 -21.49 -18.13 -5.54
CA ASP A 30 -21.72 -16.96 -6.40
C ASP A 30 -22.12 -15.72 -5.59
N ALA A 31 -21.12 -14.88 -5.27
CA ALA A 31 -21.31 -13.60 -4.58
C ALA A 31 -21.89 -12.46 -5.45
N ARG A 32 -22.09 -12.65 -6.77
CA ARG A 32 -22.47 -11.56 -7.70
C ARG A 32 -23.75 -10.83 -7.29
N LEU A 33 -24.76 -11.54 -6.79
CA LEU A 33 -26.01 -10.91 -6.32
C LEU A 33 -25.77 -10.04 -5.08
N SER A 34 -24.97 -10.50 -4.12
CA SER A 34 -24.62 -9.71 -2.94
C SER A 34 -23.79 -8.49 -3.31
N MET A 35 -22.80 -8.64 -4.19
CA MET A 35 -22.01 -7.53 -4.71
C MET A 35 -22.88 -6.52 -5.47
N ALA A 36 -23.80 -6.97 -6.33
CA ALA A 36 -24.71 -6.09 -7.05
C ALA A 36 -25.65 -5.30 -6.11
N PHE A 37 -26.25 -5.93 -5.10
CA PHE A 37 -27.10 -5.24 -4.13
C PHE A 37 -26.32 -4.28 -3.21
N VAL A 38 -25.06 -4.58 -2.90
CA VAL A 38 -24.27 -3.81 -1.93
C VAL A 38 -23.42 -2.73 -2.58
N TYR A 39 -22.78 -2.99 -3.72
CA TYR A 39 -21.93 -2.02 -4.42
C TYR A 39 -22.63 -1.31 -5.58
N ALA A 40 -23.78 -1.80 -6.06
CA ALA A 40 -24.44 -1.34 -7.29
C ALA A 40 -23.59 -1.52 -8.58
N ARG A 41 -22.53 -2.32 -8.51
CA ARG A 41 -21.61 -2.65 -9.61
C ARG A 41 -21.53 -4.17 -9.76
N PHE A 42 -21.57 -4.66 -10.99
CA PHE A 42 -21.25 -6.05 -11.29
C PHE A 42 -19.72 -6.20 -11.37
N PRO A 43 -19.09 -7.09 -10.57
CA PRO A 43 -17.69 -7.43 -10.77
C PRO A 43 -17.53 -8.17 -12.12
N GLY A 44 -16.43 -7.88 -12.83
CA GLY A 44 -16.19 -8.41 -14.18
C GLY A 44 -16.06 -9.93 -14.21
N GLU A 45 -15.29 -10.48 -13.28
CA GLU A 45 -15.08 -11.92 -13.13
C GLU A 45 -15.36 -12.38 -11.69
N PRO A 46 -15.80 -13.65 -11.49
CA PRO A 46 -16.13 -14.18 -10.18
C PRO A 46 -14.93 -14.91 -9.57
N ASP A 47 -14.05 -14.18 -8.87
CA ASP A 47 -13.08 -14.82 -7.98
C ASP A 47 -13.81 -15.51 -6.81
N ASP A 48 -13.21 -16.57 -6.26
CA ASP A 48 -13.72 -17.29 -5.09
C ASP A 48 -13.77 -16.37 -3.87
N VAL A 49 -14.94 -15.76 -3.63
CA VAL A 49 -15.16 -14.85 -2.51
C VAL A 49 -15.10 -15.62 -1.19
N ALA A 50 -14.05 -15.36 -0.41
CA ALA A 50 -13.90 -15.90 0.93
C ALA A 50 -15.15 -15.60 1.80
N PRO A 51 -15.62 -16.55 2.63
CA PRO A 51 -16.87 -16.42 3.38
C PRO A 51 -16.88 -15.21 4.34
N ASP A 52 -15.71 -14.78 4.82
CA ASP A 52 -15.56 -13.59 5.66
C ASP A 52 -15.86 -12.29 4.91
N LEU A 53 -15.43 -12.18 3.64
CA LEU A 53 -15.79 -11.07 2.75
C LEU A 53 -17.30 -11.07 2.49
N LEU A 54 -17.89 -12.24 2.20
CA LEU A 54 -19.33 -12.33 1.98
C LEU A 54 -20.14 -11.91 3.23
N ALA A 55 -19.74 -12.36 4.42
CA ALA A 55 -20.36 -11.96 5.69
C ALA A 55 -20.28 -10.44 5.91
N MET A 56 -19.13 -9.83 5.61
CA MET A 56 -18.96 -8.38 5.67
C MET A 56 -19.86 -7.65 4.65
N VAL A 57 -19.92 -8.10 3.40
CA VAL A 57 -20.75 -7.50 2.34
C VAL A 57 -22.22 -7.49 2.77
N VAL A 58 -22.74 -8.60 3.31
CA VAL A 58 -24.10 -8.68 3.85
C VAL A 58 -24.31 -7.70 5.01
N LEU A 59 -23.36 -7.58 5.96
CA LEU A 59 -23.42 -6.62 7.05
C LEU A 59 -23.46 -5.17 6.54
N VAL A 60 -22.60 -4.81 5.58
CA VAL A 60 -22.59 -3.47 4.95
C VAL A 60 -23.91 -3.19 4.23
N GLY A 61 -24.47 -4.18 3.53
CA GLY A 61 -25.79 -4.08 2.91
C GLY A 61 -26.91 -3.83 3.92
N LEU A 62 -26.91 -4.53 5.05
CA LEU A 62 -27.87 -4.30 6.14
C LEU A 62 -27.70 -2.92 6.77
N VAL A 63 -26.47 -2.42 6.91
CA VAL A 63 -26.18 -1.05 7.35
C VAL A 63 -26.73 -0.03 6.33
N ARG A 64 -26.53 -0.22 5.02
CA ARG A 64 -27.14 0.61 3.95
C ARG A 64 -28.67 0.67 4.08
N VAL A 65 -29.33 -0.48 4.28
CA VAL A 65 -30.80 -0.54 4.45
C VAL A 65 -31.27 0.16 5.73
N TRP A 66 -30.53 0.02 6.84
CA TRP A 66 -30.77 0.80 8.06
C TRP A 66 -30.61 2.30 7.81
N GLY A 67 -29.59 2.71 7.05
CA GLY A 67 -29.35 4.11 6.70
C GLY A 67 -30.50 4.71 5.90
N LEU A 68 -30.97 3.99 4.88
CA LEU A 68 -32.16 4.37 4.10
C LEU A 68 -33.39 4.55 5.00
N TRP A 69 -33.61 3.63 5.95
CA TRP A 69 -34.68 3.75 6.95
C TRP A 69 -34.53 4.98 7.85
N GLN A 70 -33.30 5.34 8.25
CA GLN A 70 -33.06 6.57 8.99
C GLN A 70 -33.37 7.80 8.14
N ILE A 71 -33.05 7.83 6.85
CA ILE A 71 -33.25 8.97 5.94
C ILE A 71 -34.75 9.20 5.66
N LEU A 72 -35.52 8.14 5.42
CA LEU A 72 -36.92 8.21 4.99
C LEU A 72 -37.78 9.18 5.84
N PRO A 73 -38.70 9.97 5.23
CA PRO A 73 -39.51 10.93 5.98
C PRO A 73 -40.37 10.26 7.05
N LYS A 74 -40.06 10.54 8.31
CA LYS A 74 -40.99 10.30 9.43
C LYS A 74 -42.16 11.28 9.31
N ARG A 75 -43.33 10.87 9.82
CA ARG A 75 -44.55 11.71 9.85
C ARG A 75 -44.15 13.09 10.39
N HIS A 76 -44.45 14.15 9.64
CA HIS A 76 -44.04 15.49 10.06
C HIS A 76 -44.71 15.81 11.40
N ASP A 77 -43.89 16.03 12.43
CA ASP A 77 -44.30 16.81 13.60
C ASP A 77 -44.83 18.14 13.05
N ALA A 78 -46.02 18.58 13.51
CA ALA A 78 -46.77 19.71 12.92
C ALA A 78 -46.19 21.08 13.31
N GLY A 79 -44.87 21.21 13.22
CA GLY A 79 -44.11 22.39 13.62
C GLY A 79 -44.26 23.58 12.67
N ARG A 80 -43.71 24.70 13.13
CA ARG A 80 -43.60 25.98 12.43
C ARG A 80 -43.11 25.82 10.98
N ARG A 81 -43.64 26.64 10.07
CA ARG A 81 -43.14 26.72 8.69
C ARG A 81 -41.66 27.20 8.70
N PRO A 82 -40.73 26.46 8.07
CA PRO A 82 -39.32 26.85 8.05
C PRO A 82 -39.10 28.17 7.33
N GLY A 83 -38.10 28.93 7.78
CA GLY A 83 -37.63 30.15 7.12
C GLY A 83 -37.01 29.89 5.74
N ARG A 84 -36.79 30.95 4.97
CA ARG A 84 -36.20 30.85 3.61
C ARG A 84 -34.84 30.15 3.62
N ASP A 85 -33.93 30.59 4.50
CA ASP A 85 -32.58 30.01 4.62
C ASP A 85 -32.63 28.53 5.05
N GLU A 86 -33.54 28.17 5.96
CA GLU A 86 -33.75 26.79 6.44
C GLU A 86 -34.31 25.87 5.34
N ARG A 87 -35.26 26.38 4.53
CA ARG A 87 -35.80 25.67 3.37
C ARG A 87 -34.74 25.46 2.30
N LEU A 88 -33.89 26.45 2.05
CA LEU A 88 -32.76 26.32 1.13
C LEU A 88 -31.73 25.31 1.63
N LEU A 89 -31.34 25.37 2.92
CA LEU A 89 -30.41 24.39 3.51
C LEU A 89 -30.97 22.97 3.43
N ARG A 90 -32.28 22.79 3.69
CA ARG A 90 -32.96 21.50 3.50
C ARG A 90 -32.85 21.00 2.05
N ILE A 91 -33.04 21.87 1.06
CA ILE A 91 -32.92 21.49 -0.36
C ILE A 91 -31.47 21.12 -0.70
N ALA A 92 -30.49 21.94 -0.30
CA ALA A 92 -29.07 21.68 -0.55
C ALA A 92 -28.61 20.34 0.06
N LEU A 93 -29.01 20.05 1.31
CA LEU A 93 -28.68 18.78 1.97
C LEU A 93 -29.34 17.55 1.31
N TYR A 94 -30.54 17.69 0.74
CA TYR A 94 -31.16 16.60 -0.04
C TYR A 94 -30.57 16.46 -1.45
N ALA A 95 -30.14 17.56 -2.08
CA ALA A 95 -29.45 17.53 -3.36
C ALA A 95 -28.08 16.85 -3.21
N TRP A 96 -27.29 17.27 -2.22
CA TRP A 96 -26.03 16.62 -1.86
C TRP A 96 -26.24 15.13 -1.58
N LEU A 97 -27.17 14.77 -0.69
CA LEU A 97 -27.51 13.37 -0.42
C LEU A 97 -27.90 12.58 -1.68
N ALA A 98 -28.57 13.22 -2.66
CA ALA A 98 -28.89 12.57 -3.92
C ALA A 98 -27.65 12.34 -4.80
N PHE A 99 -26.71 13.28 -4.86
CA PHE A 99 -25.44 13.08 -5.56
C PHE A 99 -24.62 11.94 -4.93
N GLU A 100 -24.54 11.84 -3.61
CA GLU A 100 -23.90 10.69 -2.91
C GLU A 100 -24.54 9.31 -3.26
N PHE A 101 -25.81 9.29 -3.71
CA PHE A 101 -26.46 8.08 -4.22
C PHE A 101 -26.25 7.88 -5.75
N VAL A 102 -26.03 8.96 -6.51
CA VAL A 102 -25.92 8.97 -7.98
C VAL A 102 -24.49 8.75 -8.47
N ASP A 103 -23.49 9.20 -7.71
CA ASP A 103 -22.07 8.94 -7.99
C ASP A 103 -21.78 7.43 -8.09
N ARG A 104 -22.41 6.65 -7.19
CA ARG A 104 -22.43 5.17 -7.23
C ARG A 104 -23.14 4.55 -8.43
N LEU A 105 -23.77 5.35 -9.29
CA LEU A 105 -24.38 4.95 -10.57
C LEU A 105 -23.56 5.44 -11.78
N SER A 106 -22.28 5.81 -11.56
CA SER A 106 -21.29 6.21 -12.58
C SER A 106 -21.76 7.32 -13.53
N LEU A 107 -22.48 8.31 -13.00
CA LEU A 107 -22.85 9.52 -13.73
C LEU A 107 -21.87 10.65 -13.39
N GLU A 108 -20.87 10.84 -14.26
CA GLU A 108 -19.82 11.88 -14.23
C GLU A 108 -20.41 13.27 -13.89
N SER A 109 -20.43 13.65 -12.61
CA SER A 109 -21.13 14.85 -12.16
C SER A 109 -20.60 15.46 -10.86
N ASP A 110 -19.32 15.23 -10.58
CA ASP A 110 -18.54 15.70 -9.43
C ASP A 110 -18.77 17.20 -9.15
N ALA A 111 -18.75 18.02 -10.20
CA ALA A 111 -19.02 19.45 -10.11
C ALA A 111 -20.40 19.79 -9.51
N ALA A 112 -21.42 18.96 -9.74
CA ALA A 112 -22.76 19.15 -9.18
C ALA A 112 -22.82 18.79 -7.68
N GLN A 113 -22.07 17.76 -7.26
CA GLN A 113 -21.87 17.40 -5.86
C GLN A 113 -21.12 18.51 -5.10
N ASP A 114 -20.00 18.99 -5.64
CA ASP A 114 -19.21 20.07 -5.05
C ASP A 114 -20.03 21.38 -4.95
N LEU A 115 -20.84 21.71 -5.97
CA LEU A 115 -21.77 22.85 -5.90
C LEU A 115 -22.85 22.67 -4.81
N ALA A 116 -23.37 21.46 -4.61
CA ALA A 116 -24.31 21.16 -3.54
C ALA A 116 -23.66 21.27 -2.15
N GLN A 117 -22.41 20.82 -2.01
CA GLN A 117 -21.59 20.95 -0.80
C GLN A 117 -21.27 22.42 -0.49
N VAL A 118 -20.84 23.22 -1.47
CA VAL A 118 -20.65 24.68 -1.33
C VAL A 118 -21.94 25.35 -0.86
N ALA A 119 -23.08 25.04 -1.50
CA ALA A 119 -24.36 25.59 -1.11
C ALA A 119 -24.74 25.21 0.33
N ALA A 120 -24.57 23.93 0.72
CA ALA A 120 -24.84 23.46 2.07
C ALA A 120 -23.96 24.16 3.11
N THR A 121 -22.66 24.31 2.86
CA THR A 121 -21.71 25.01 3.74
C THR A 121 -22.06 26.49 3.95
N VAL A 122 -22.36 27.22 2.87
CA VAL A 122 -22.81 28.62 2.95
C VAL A 122 -24.15 28.77 3.68
N LEU A 123 -25.08 27.84 3.46
CA LEU A 123 -26.39 27.87 4.10
C LEU A 123 -26.33 27.46 5.58
N PHE A 124 -25.43 26.55 5.98
CA PHE A 124 -25.12 26.26 7.37
C PHE A 124 -24.65 27.51 8.12
N PHE A 125 -23.71 28.27 7.54
CA PHE A 125 -23.26 29.56 8.09
C PHE A 125 -24.41 30.55 8.33
N ARG A 126 -25.38 30.60 7.40
CA ARG A 126 -26.55 31.51 7.44
C ARG A 126 -27.63 31.08 8.41
N VAL A 127 -27.85 29.78 8.61
CA VAL A 127 -28.91 29.23 9.48
C VAL A 127 -28.47 29.27 10.95
N MET A 128 -27.21 28.93 11.27
CA MET A 128 -26.71 28.80 12.64
C MET A 128 -26.40 30.15 13.34
N ARG A 129 -27.21 31.19 13.08
CA ARG A 129 -27.03 32.57 13.60
C ARG A 129 -26.83 32.69 15.11
N PRO A 130 -27.46 31.85 15.99
CA PRO A 130 -27.22 31.88 17.44
C PRO A 130 -25.78 31.53 17.86
N VAL A 131 -24.99 30.95 16.96
CA VAL A 131 -23.61 30.52 17.23
C VAL A 131 -22.63 31.69 17.03
N SER A 132 -21.58 31.74 17.86
CA SER A 132 -20.52 32.75 17.81
C SER A 132 -19.95 32.93 16.39
N LEU A 133 -19.85 34.17 15.91
CA LEU A 133 -19.40 34.50 14.56
C LEU A 133 -18.03 33.89 14.19
N PRO A 134 -16.98 33.91 15.05
CA PRO A 134 -15.69 33.33 14.68
C PRO A 134 -15.76 31.83 14.35
N LEU A 135 -16.49 31.05 15.15
CA LEU A 135 -16.70 29.61 14.88
C LEU A 135 -17.35 29.37 13.52
N ARG A 136 -18.33 30.22 13.17
CA ARG A 136 -19.02 30.13 11.88
C ARG A 136 -18.12 30.52 10.71
N VAL A 137 -17.31 31.57 10.85
CA VAL A 137 -16.36 32.00 9.81
C VAL A 137 -15.28 30.94 9.57
N VAL A 138 -14.68 30.38 10.63
CA VAL A 138 -13.68 29.31 10.49
C VAL A 138 -14.30 28.07 9.85
N ALA A 139 -15.52 27.67 10.24
CA ALA A 139 -16.23 26.58 9.59
C ALA A 139 -16.45 26.87 8.09
N LEU A 140 -16.98 28.06 7.74
CA LEU A 140 -17.23 28.47 6.36
C LEU A 140 -15.96 28.38 5.49
N VAL A 141 -14.84 28.90 5.97
CA VAL A 141 -13.56 28.86 5.23
C VAL A 141 -13.08 27.41 5.06
N ALA A 142 -13.05 26.63 6.14
CA ALA A 142 -12.60 25.24 6.10
C ALA A 142 -13.45 24.36 5.16
N GLY A 143 -14.77 24.55 5.15
CA GLY A 143 -15.71 23.76 4.34
C GLY A 143 -15.83 24.19 2.88
N LEU A 144 -15.34 25.39 2.53
CA LEU A 144 -15.26 25.84 1.14
C LEU A 144 -13.94 25.44 0.46
N LEU A 145 -12.84 25.30 1.22
CA LEU A 145 -11.50 25.12 0.66
C LEU A 145 -11.42 23.90 -0.29
N MET A 146 -11.99 22.76 0.09
CA MET A 146 -11.96 21.53 -0.70
C MET A 146 -12.84 21.58 -1.97
N PRO A 147 -14.16 21.84 -1.91
CA PRO A 147 -14.98 21.85 -3.12
C PRO A 147 -14.68 23.03 -4.04
N VAL A 148 -14.21 24.18 -3.52
CA VAL A 148 -13.77 25.29 -4.38
C VAL A 148 -12.47 24.93 -5.11
N ARG A 149 -11.54 24.19 -4.48
CA ARG A 149 -10.36 23.67 -5.18
C ARG A 149 -10.74 22.71 -6.30
N ARG A 150 -11.59 21.71 -6.04
CA ARG A 150 -12.05 20.76 -7.07
C ARG A 150 -12.73 21.46 -8.25
N LEU A 151 -13.64 22.39 -7.98
CA LEU A 151 -14.28 23.21 -9.01
C LEU A 151 -13.27 24.08 -9.77
N ALA A 152 -12.18 24.52 -9.14
CA ALA A 152 -11.09 25.25 -9.80
C ALA A 152 -10.22 24.33 -10.67
N VAL A 153 -9.90 23.11 -10.22
CA VAL A 153 -9.19 22.09 -11.02
C VAL A 153 -10.01 21.73 -12.26
N ALA A 154 -11.29 21.37 -12.10
CA ALA A 154 -12.18 21.07 -13.22
C ALA A 154 -12.34 22.26 -14.20
N ALA A 155 -12.35 23.50 -13.69
CA ALA A 155 -12.39 24.70 -14.54
C ALA A 155 -11.06 24.94 -15.29
N LEU A 156 -9.92 24.60 -14.70
CA LEU A 156 -8.60 24.67 -15.36
C LEU A 156 -8.47 23.59 -16.44
N GLU A 157 -8.90 22.36 -16.18
CA GLU A 157 -8.91 21.26 -17.14
C GLU A 157 -9.80 21.59 -18.36
N VAL A 158 -11.02 22.10 -18.13
CA VAL A 158 -11.90 22.60 -19.20
C VAL A 158 -11.29 23.78 -19.98
N ALA A 159 -10.39 24.55 -19.35
CA ALA A 159 -9.63 25.61 -20.00
C ALA A 159 -8.32 25.14 -20.67
N GLY A 160 -7.99 23.85 -20.61
CA GLY A 160 -6.75 23.28 -21.17
C GLY A 160 -5.48 23.61 -20.38
N ALA A 161 -5.61 23.98 -19.10
CA ALA A 161 -4.49 24.23 -18.20
C ALA A 161 -4.27 23.04 -17.24
N ASP A 162 -3.01 22.79 -16.86
CA ASP A 162 -2.68 21.72 -15.92
C ASP A 162 -3.14 22.08 -14.50
N GLY A 163 -4.19 21.41 -14.04
CA GLY A 163 -4.75 21.57 -12.70
C GLY A 163 -3.88 20.97 -11.58
N ARG A 164 -2.95 20.06 -11.89
CA ARG A 164 -2.18 19.29 -10.89
C ARG A 164 -1.32 20.15 -9.98
N ALA A 165 -0.81 21.26 -10.51
CA ALA A 165 -0.04 22.24 -9.71
C ALA A 165 -0.85 22.84 -8.54
N LEU A 166 -2.18 22.84 -8.61
CA LEU A 166 -3.05 23.28 -7.50
C LEU A 166 -3.21 22.20 -6.42
N ASP A 167 -3.03 20.93 -6.79
CA ASP A 167 -3.11 19.81 -5.85
C ASP A 167 -1.84 19.67 -5.01
N ASP A 168 -0.67 19.80 -5.64
CA ASP A 168 0.65 19.73 -4.98
C ASP A 168 0.85 20.80 -3.89
N VAL A 169 0.25 21.98 -4.05
CA VAL A 169 0.38 23.11 -3.10
C VAL A 169 -0.44 22.89 -1.82
N LEU A 170 -1.43 21.98 -1.83
CA LEU A 170 -2.36 21.76 -0.72
C LEU A 170 -2.56 20.26 -0.41
N PRO A 171 -1.51 19.48 -0.09
CA PRO A 171 -1.63 18.02 0.08
C PRO A 171 -2.57 17.58 1.20
N ALA A 172 -2.86 18.44 2.19
CA ALA A 172 -3.69 18.13 3.35
C ALA A 172 -5.22 18.22 3.08
N SER A 173 -5.73 17.58 2.02
CA SER A 173 -7.14 17.66 1.59
C SER A 173 -8.16 17.28 2.69
N GLY A 174 -7.87 16.27 3.51
CA GLY A 174 -8.78 15.77 4.56
C GLY A 174 -8.88 16.65 5.81
N VAL A 175 -7.87 17.46 6.16
CA VAL A 175 -7.85 18.22 7.42
C VAL A 175 -8.86 19.39 7.44
N PRO A 176 -8.99 20.23 6.39
CA PRO A 176 -10.02 21.27 6.31
C PRO A 176 -11.44 20.69 6.36
N TRP A 177 -11.67 19.55 5.71
CA TRP A 177 -12.94 18.84 5.71
C TRP A 177 -13.34 18.36 7.11
N LEU A 178 -12.43 17.67 7.81
CA LEU A 178 -12.62 17.27 9.21
C LEU A 178 -12.88 18.46 10.14
N LEU A 179 -12.11 19.54 9.97
CA LEU A 179 -12.27 20.77 10.75
C LEU A 179 -13.66 21.39 10.52
N TRP A 180 -14.11 21.48 9.26
CA TRP A 180 -15.46 21.94 8.93
C TRP A 180 -16.54 21.09 9.58
N LEU A 181 -16.43 19.76 9.48
CA LEU A 181 -17.44 18.84 10.00
C LEU A 181 -17.54 18.93 11.53
N VAL A 182 -16.41 18.93 12.23
CA VAL A 182 -16.36 19.10 13.69
C VAL A 182 -16.92 20.46 14.13
N LEU A 183 -16.54 21.56 13.47
CA LEU A 183 -17.08 22.88 13.79
C LEU A 183 -18.59 22.99 13.49
N THR A 184 -19.06 22.36 12.42
CA THR A 184 -20.47 22.27 12.06
C THR A 184 -21.25 21.48 13.11
N LEU A 185 -20.73 20.34 13.59
CA LEU A 185 -21.35 19.57 14.67
C LEU A 185 -21.41 20.35 16.00
N VAL A 186 -20.34 21.08 16.35
CA VAL A 186 -20.33 21.97 17.52
C VAL A 186 -21.35 23.11 17.37
N ALA A 187 -21.54 23.62 16.16
CA ALA A 187 -22.54 24.65 15.87
C ALA A 187 -23.98 24.09 15.93
N GLN A 188 -24.25 22.94 15.31
CA GLN A 188 -25.53 22.21 15.40
C GLN A 188 -25.90 21.89 16.86
N ALA A 189 -24.93 21.45 17.67
CA ALA A 189 -25.12 21.15 19.09
C ALA A 189 -25.42 22.40 19.93
N LYS A 190 -24.89 23.58 19.55
CA LYS A 190 -25.17 24.86 20.21
C LYS A 190 -26.51 25.47 19.81
N ASP A 191 -26.93 25.28 18.56
CA ASP A 191 -28.21 25.77 18.03
C ASP A 191 -29.42 24.98 18.59
N GLY A 192 -29.22 23.70 18.91
CA GLY A 192 -30.17 22.90 19.70
C GLY A 192 -31.38 22.35 18.93
N ARG A 193 -31.53 22.65 17.64
CA ARG A 193 -32.52 22.00 16.75
C ARG A 193 -32.19 20.53 16.47
N TRP A 194 -30.91 20.22 16.31
CA TRP A 194 -30.43 18.89 15.94
C TRP A 194 -30.49 17.94 17.12
N ARG A 195 -31.16 16.79 16.93
CA ARG A 195 -31.31 15.75 17.95
C ARG A 195 -29.98 15.03 18.15
N ARG A 196 -29.74 14.50 19.36
CA ARG A 196 -28.51 13.78 19.73
C ARG A 196 -28.12 12.70 18.72
N GLY A 197 -29.06 11.96 18.15
CA GLY A 197 -28.78 10.92 17.15
C GLY A 197 -28.22 11.45 15.84
N THR A 198 -28.48 12.71 15.48
CA THR A 198 -27.89 13.36 14.30
C THR A 198 -26.47 13.79 14.60
N LEU A 199 -26.25 14.42 15.76
CA LEU A 199 -24.92 14.80 16.23
C LEU A 199 -24.00 13.58 16.37
N TRP A 200 -24.52 12.45 16.87
CA TRP A 200 -23.78 11.19 16.95
C TRP A 200 -23.43 10.62 15.57
N ALA A 201 -24.36 10.62 14.61
CA ALA A 201 -24.05 10.14 13.26
C ALA A 201 -22.90 10.93 12.63
N GLY A 202 -23.00 12.27 12.63
CA GLY A 202 -21.92 13.10 12.09
C GLY A 202 -20.62 13.00 12.89
N ALA A 203 -20.67 12.79 14.22
CA ALA A 203 -19.47 12.60 15.03
C ALA A 203 -18.76 11.27 14.75
N VAL A 204 -19.51 10.19 14.47
CA VAL A 204 -18.92 8.91 14.04
C VAL A 204 -18.30 9.05 12.65
N PHE A 205 -18.97 9.74 11.72
CA PHE A 205 -18.38 10.03 10.41
C PHE A 205 -17.13 10.93 10.51
N ALA A 206 -17.12 11.93 11.40
CA ALA A 206 -15.95 12.76 11.68
C ALA A 206 -14.77 11.99 12.31
N ALA A 207 -15.03 10.85 12.95
CA ALA A 207 -13.98 9.93 13.38
C ALA A 207 -13.49 9.01 12.25
N GLY A 208 -14.19 8.96 11.10
CA GLY A 208 -13.95 8.05 9.98
C GLY A 208 -12.49 7.99 9.52
N PRO A 209 -11.87 9.11 9.12
CA PRO A 209 -10.46 9.14 8.68
C PRO A 209 -9.43 8.76 9.75
N VAL A 210 -9.84 8.68 11.03
CA VAL A 210 -9.01 8.17 12.12
C VAL A 210 -9.24 6.68 12.36
N LEU A 211 -10.47 6.20 12.12
CA LEU A 211 -10.86 4.80 12.23
C LEU A 211 -10.41 3.96 11.02
N GLY A 212 -10.38 4.57 9.84
CA GLY A 212 -9.86 4.01 8.59
C GLY A 212 -8.74 4.90 8.06
N PRO A 213 -7.50 4.76 8.55
CA PRO A 213 -6.37 5.53 8.03
C PRO A 213 -6.07 5.12 6.59
N GLU A 214 -6.29 6.04 5.64
CA GLU A 214 -5.96 5.87 4.22
C GLU A 214 -4.47 5.60 3.97
N PHE A 215 -3.61 5.98 4.94
CA PHE A 215 -2.17 5.76 4.98
C PHE A 215 -1.75 4.32 5.35
N SER A 216 -2.64 3.34 5.21
CA SER A 216 -2.43 1.95 5.65
C SER A 216 -2.15 1.03 4.46
N PRO A 217 -0.87 0.75 4.12
CA PRO A 217 -0.49 -0.24 3.10
C PRO A 217 -0.86 -1.71 3.44
N PHE A 218 -1.65 -1.97 4.49
CA PHE A 218 -2.31 -3.25 4.76
C PHE A 218 -3.46 -3.56 3.77
N SER A 219 -3.21 -3.39 2.47
CA SER A 219 -4.17 -3.57 1.37
C SER A 219 -4.72 -5.01 1.24
N ARG A 220 -4.12 -6.00 1.90
CA ARG A 220 -4.63 -7.39 1.92
C ARG A 220 -5.93 -7.58 2.72
N SER A 221 -6.40 -6.56 3.43
CA SER A 221 -7.79 -6.47 3.90
C SER A 221 -8.56 -5.35 3.19
N TYR A 222 -8.30 -5.16 1.88
CA TYR A 222 -9.07 -4.28 0.97
C TYR A 222 -10.57 -4.34 1.25
N VAL A 223 -11.08 -5.57 1.35
CA VAL A 223 -12.39 -5.97 1.91
C VAL A 223 -12.87 -5.07 3.06
N TRP A 224 -12.19 -5.07 4.20
CA TRP A 224 -12.64 -4.36 5.41
C TRP A 224 -12.41 -2.85 5.34
N PHE A 225 -11.43 -2.38 4.57
CA PHE A 225 -11.23 -0.96 4.33
C PHE A 225 -12.38 -0.39 3.48
N GLU A 226 -12.68 -1.03 2.35
CA GLU A 226 -13.88 -0.77 1.53
C GLU A 226 -15.17 -0.88 2.36
N GLY A 227 -15.32 -1.95 3.13
CA GLY A 227 -16.48 -2.16 4.00
C GLY A 227 -16.65 -1.05 5.05
N LEU A 228 -15.56 -0.59 5.67
CA LEU A 228 -15.57 0.53 6.61
C LEU A 228 -15.90 1.85 5.92
N GLY A 229 -15.29 2.12 4.74
CA GLY A 229 -15.63 3.28 3.90
C GLY A 229 -17.12 3.31 3.58
N LEU A 230 -17.67 2.20 3.08
CA LEU A 230 -19.10 2.08 2.80
C LEU A 230 -20.00 2.27 4.03
N VAL A 231 -19.56 1.84 5.22
CA VAL A 231 -20.28 2.09 6.48
C VAL A 231 -20.21 3.58 6.86
N LEU A 232 -19.05 4.22 6.72
CA LEU A 232 -18.87 5.64 6.98
C LEU A 232 -19.71 6.51 6.03
N ASP A 233 -19.76 6.18 4.75
CA ASP A 233 -20.65 6.82 3.76
C ASP A 233 -22.12 6.74 4.19
N VAL A 234 -22.57 5.56 4.63
CA VAL A 234 -23.95 5.40 5.10
C VAL A 234 -24.20 6.28 6.32
N ILE A 235 -23.24 6.39 7.23
CA ILE A 235 -23.35 7.25 8.41
C ILE A 235 -23.37 8.74 8.01
N MET A 236 -22.60 9.16 7.00
CA MET A 236 -22.67 10.49 6.38
C MET A 236 -24.05 10.75 5.77
N MET A 237 -24.55 9.83 4.93
CA MET A 237 -25.88 9.91 4.32
C MET A 237 -27.00 10.04 5.38
N VAL A 238 -26.87 9.30 6.48
CA VAL A 238 -27.76 9.43 7.65
C VAL A 238 -27.63 10.79 8.31
N TRP A 239 -26.42 11.32 8.51
CA TRP A 239 -26.22 12.66 9.06
C TRP A 239 -26.82 13.76 8.17
N LEU A 240 -26.60 13.70 6.85
CA LEU A 240 -27.18 14.62 5.86
C LEU A 240 -28.71 14.57 5.87
N GLY A 241 -29.31 13.38 5.69
CA GLY A 241 -30.76 13.20 5.66
C GLY A 241 -31.47 13.50 6.99
N ARG A 242 -30.80 13.27 8.12
CA ARG A 242 -31.28 13.72 9.44
C ARG A 242 -31.20 15.24 9.57
N SER A 243 -30.07 15.86 9.22
CA SER A 243 -29.88 17.31 9.26
C SER A 243 -30.91 18.04 8.39
N ALA A 244 -31.19 17.52 7.18
CA ALA A 244 -32.18 18.08 6.25
C ALA A 244 -33.62 18.04 6.81
N ARG A 245 -33.95 17.11 7.71
CA ARG A 245 -35.26 17.07 8.39
C ARG A 245 -35.29 17.95 9.63
N GLU A 246 -34.21 17.94 10.42
CA GLU A 246 -34.15 18.61 11.73
C GLU A 246 -33.86 20.13 11.63
N VAL A 247 -33.33 20.62 10.50
CA VAL A 247 -33.11 22.07 10.25
C VAL A 247 -34.38 22.93 10.37
N ALA A 248 -35.54 22.35 10.04
CA ALA A 248 -36.85 23.01 10.15
C ALA A 248 -37.46 22.92 11.57
N GLY A 249 -36.79 22.24 12.50
CA GLY A 249 -37.19 22.21 13.91
C GLY A 249 -37.02 23.58 14.56
N GLU A 250 -37.85 23.85 15.56
CA GLU A 250 -37.63 25.01 16.43
C GLU A 250 -36.34 24.77 17.25
N PRO A 251 -35.52 25.81 17.49
CA PRO A 251 -34.41 25.71 18.42
C PRO A 251 -34.91 25.19 19.76
N GLY A 252 -34.40 24.04 20.20
CA GLY A 252 -34.79 23.48 21.48
C GLY A 252 -34.58 24.52 22.57
N ALA A 253 -35.62 24.81 23.37
CA ALA A 253 -35.55 25.75 24.48
C ALA A 253 -34.25 25.48 25.27
N PRO A 254 -33.39 26.49 25.48
CA PRO A 254 -32.00 26.28 25.83
C PRO A 254 -31.92 25.37 27.04
N SER A 255 -31.47 24.12 26.81
CA SER A 255 -31.50 23.06 27.81
C SER A 255 -30.89 23.61 29.08
N VAL A 256 -31.70 23.74 30.14
CA VAL A 256 -31.30 24.30 31.44
C VAL A 256 -30.06 23.54 31.86
N SER A 257 -28.90 24.16 31.62
CA SER A 257 -27.66 23.42 31.61
C SER A 257 -27.36 23.08 33.06
N PRO A 258 -27.10 21.81 33.41
CA PRO A 258 -26.68 21.49 34.77
C PRO A 258 -25.51 22.40 35.13
N PRO A 259 -25.50 23.00 36.34
CA PRO A 259 -24.67 24.15 36.66
C PRO A 259 -23.22 23.86 36.29
N ARG A 260 -22.74 24.55 35.24
CA ARG A 260 -21.38 24.35 34.73
C ARG A 260 -20.42 24.76 35.83
N CYS A 261 -19.53 23.85 36.25
CA CYS A 261 -18.49 24.20 37.21
C CYS A 261 -17.74 25.45 36.71
N ALA A 262 -17.63 26.46 37.59
CA ALA A 262 -16.96 27.71 37.27
C ALA A 262 -15.52 27.41 36.85
N LEU A 263 -15.10 28.01 35.73
CA LEU A 263 -13.82 27.69 35.09
C LEU A 263 -12.67 28.35 35.85
N ARG A 264 -12.24 27.70 36.94
CA ARG A 264 -11.50 28.41 37.98
C ARG A 264 -10.00 28.54 37.70
N TRP A 265 -9.39 27.60 36.96
CA TRP A 265 -7.98 27.64 36.53
C TRP A 265 -7.84 27.20 35.06
N TRP A 266 -7.77 28.17 34.15
CA TRP A 266 -7.41 27.95 32.74
C TRP A 266 -6.05 27.24 32.54
N PRO A 267 -4.96 27.61 33.26
CA PRO A 267 -3.63 27.06 32.98
C PRO A 267 -3.53 25.54 33.14
N ALA A 268 -4.13 24.98 34.20
CA ALA A 268 -4.13 23.54 34.44
C ALA A 268 -4.90 22.75 33.37
N GLN A 269 -5.93 23.37 32.78
CA GLN A 269 -6.73 22.76 31.71
C GLN A 269 -6.01 22.82 30.36
N GLY A 270 -5.32 23.92 30.06
CA GLY A 270 -4.41 24.00 28.92
C GLY A 270 -3.28 22.98 29.02
N ALA A 271 -2.61 22.90 30.18
CA ALA A 271 -1.58 21.91 30.45
C ALA A 271 -2.07 20.47 30.27
N ALA A 272 -3.28 20.13 30.77
CA ALA A 272 -3.85 18.79 30.58
C ALA A 272 -4.01 18.41 29.10
N VAL A 273 -4.37 19.36 28.23
CA VAL A 273 -4.53 19.13 26.77
C VAL A 273 -3.17 19.04 26.06
N VAL A 274 -2.22 19.91 26.44
CA VAL A 274 -0.91 20.02 25.79
C VAL A 274 0.02 18.86 26.14
N VAL A 275 0.04 18.40 27.40
CA VAL A 275 0.94 17.32 27.85
C VAL A 275 0.87 16.05 26.99
N PRO A 276 -0.32 15.47 26.67
CA PRO A 276 -0.42 14.32 25.77
C PRO A 276 -0.18 14.64 24.29
N LEU A 277 -0.11 15.92 23.91
CA LEU A 277 0.15 16.35 22.53
C LEU A 277 1.66 16.42 22.24
N VAL A 278 2.48 16.73 23.26
CA VAL A 278 3.94 16.80 23.13
C VAL A 278 4.55 15.53 22.53
N PRO A 279 4.33 14.31 23.07
CA PRO A 279 4.93 13.12 22.50
C PRO A 279 4.39 12.82 21.09
N ALA A 280 3.10 13.05 20.84
CA ALA A 280 2.48 12.90 19.53
C ALA A 280 3.08 13.82 18.45
N VAL A 281 3.34 15.09 18.80
CA VAL A 281 3.94 16.06 17.88
C VAL A 281 5.38 15.71 17.57
N VAL A 282 6.18 15.29 18.55
CA VAL A 282 7.58 14.90 18.29
C VAL A 282 7.65 13.61 17.48
N ASN A 283 6.81 12.61 17.79
CA ASN A 283 6.69 11.40 16.97
C ASN A 283 6.31 11.75 15.52
N GLY A 284 5.29 12.60 15.32
CA GLY A 284 4.86 13.04 13.98
C GLY A 284 5.92 13.85 13.22
N VAL A 285 6.75 14.65 13.90
CA VAL A 285 7.92 15.33 13.29
C VAL A 285 8.98 14.33 12.83
N ASN A 286 9.11 13.20 13.53
CA ASN A 286 10.02 12.11 13.17
C ASN A 286 9.38 11.08 12.20
N GLY A 287 8.19 11.37 11.65
CA GLY A 287 7.47 10.45 10.74
C GLY A 287 6.82 9.23 11.40
N VAL A 288 6.92 9.10 12.73
CA VAL A 288 6.33 8.00 13.50
C VAL A 288 4.92 8.39 13.93
N PHE A 289 3.90 7.66 13.48
CA PHE A 289 2.49 7.93 13.87
C PHE A 289 1.92 6.92 14.88
N ALA A 290 2.68 5.88 15.22
CA ALA A 290 2.35 4.88 16.23
C ALA A 290 2.64 5.39 17.65
N TRP A 291 1.90 4.87 18.63
CA TRP A 291 2.11 5.14 20.05
C TRP A 291 2.98 4.05 20.72
N ILE A 292 2.61 2.80 20.53
CA ILE A 292 3.37 1.61 20.97
C ILE A 292 3.84 0.80 19.75
N GLY A 293 3.06 0.77 18.68
CA GLY A 293 3.18 -0.20 17.60
C GLY A 293 2.80 -1.62 18.04
N PRO A 294 3.00 -2.63 17.17
CA PRO A 294 2.90 -4.03 17.54
C PRO A 294 4.20 -4.47 18.24
N ARG A 295 4.40 -4.05 19.51
CA ARG A 295 5.63 -4.31 20.26
C ARG A 295 5.36 -4.83 21.69
N GLY A 296 6.29 -5.64 22.22
CA GLY A 296 6.23 -6.21 23.58
C GLY A 296 5.14 -7.28 23.73
N ALA A 297 4.62 -7.45 24.96
CA ALA A 297 3.60 -8.46 25.28
C ALA A 297 2.30 -8.33 24.45
N ILE A 298 2.03 -7.17 23.87
CA ILE A 298 0.88 -6.94 22.97
C ILE A 298 1.02 -7.75 21.68
N VAL A 299 2.24 -8.05 21.22
CA VAL A 299 2.48 -8.96 20.07
C VAL A 299 1.94 -10.36 20.33
N SER A 300 2.03 -10.84 21.59
CA SER A 300 1.48 -12.16 21.95
C SER A 300 -0.05 -12.24 21.86
N TRP A 301 -0.75 -11.10 21.84
CA TRP A 301 -2.20 -11.05 21.60
C TRP A 301 -2.55 -11.20 20.11
N PHE A 302 -1.58 -11.05 19.21
CA PHE A 302 -1.75 -11.22 17.76
C PHE A 302 -1.27 -12.60 17.28
N SER A 303 -0.37 -13.26 18.02
CA SER A 303 0.05 -14.64 17.72
C SER A 303 -1.07 -15.64 18.04
N GLY A 304 -1.65 -16.25 17.00
CA GLY A 304 -2.70 -17.27 17.11
C GLY A 304 -4.11 -16.71 16.85
N ASN A 305 -4.50 -16.63 15.57
CA ASN A 305 -5.82 -16.23 15.06
C ASN A 305 -6.40 -14.88 15.55
N GLY A 306 -5.67 -14.10 16.35
CA GLY A 306 -6.08 -12.79 16.89
C GLY A 306 -6.13 -11.63 15.88
N TRP A 307 -6.30 -11.92 14.58
CA TRP A 307 -6.25 -10.92 13.51
C TRP A 307 -7.24 -9.76 13.71
N PHE A 308 -8.42 -10.05 14.26
CA PHE A 308 -9.43 -9.04 14.59
C PHE A 308 -8.94 -8.05 15.66
N LEU A 309 -8.22 -8.52 16.68
CA LEU A 309 -7.63 -7.65 17.71
C LEU A 309 -6.52 -6.77 17.12
N ARG A 310 -5.74 -7.28 16.16
CA ARG A 310 -4.74 -6.52 15.40
C ARG A 310 -5.38 -5.37 14.62
N GLN A 311 -6.51 -5.61 13.94
CA GLN A 311 -7.25 -4.60 13.19
C GLN A 311 -7.94 -3.55 14.07
N LEU A 312 -8.31 -3.88 15.31
CA LEU A 312 -8.79 -2.88 16.28
C LEU A 312 -7.65 -2.13 16.98
N TRP A 313 -6.50 -2.77 17.17
CA TRP A 313 -5.34 -2.18 17.82
C TRP A 313 -4.70 -1.08 16.97
N LEU A 314 -4.50 -1.33 15.67
CA LEU A 314 -3.73 -0.42 14.83
C LEU A 314 -4.36 0.99 14.68
N PRO A 315 -5.69 1.15 14.45
CA PRO A 315 -6.33 2.47 14.46
C PRO A 315 -6.34 3.12 15.85
N LEU A 316 -6.40 2.33 16.93
CA LEU A 316 -6.33 2.86 18.31
C LEU A 316 -4.92 3.39 18.61
N ASP A 317 -3.88 2.64 18.24
CA ASP A 317 -2.48 3.01 18.43
C ASP A 317 -2.11 4.24 17.61
N LEU A 318 -2.56 4.30 16.35
CA LEU A 318 -2.41 5.47 15.48
C LEU A 318 -3.19 6.68 16.02
N LEU A 319 -4.47 6.52 16.39
CA LEU A 319 -5.28 7.58 17.01
C LEU A 319 -4.59 8.17 18.23
N ILE A 320 -3.97 7.34 19.07
CA ILE A 320 -3.24 7.80 20.25
C ILE A 320 -1.94 8.50 19.84
N GLY A 321 -1.17 7.92 18.92
CA GLY A 321 0.10 8.45 18.41
C GLY A 321 -0.04 9.80 17.70
N ILE A 322 -1.13 10.06 16.96
CA ILE A 322 -1.43 11.37 16.35
C ILE A 322 -2.04 12.40 17.32
N GLY A 323 -2.09 12.09 18.63
CA GLY A 323 -2.55 13.04 19.67
C GLY A 323 -4.05 13.00 19.94
N GLY A 324 -4.77 11.94 19.55
CA GLY A 324 -6.19 11.75 19.84
C GLY A 324 -6.53 11.78 21.34
N ALA A 325 -5.59 11.37 22.20
CA ALA A 325 -5.67 11.53 23.64
C ALA A 325 -5.87 13.01 24.06
N SER A 326 -5.18 13.96 23.42
CA SER A 326 -5.35 15.40 23.64
C SER A 326 -6.71 15.91 23.15
N GLY A 327 -7.20 15.40 22.02
CA GLY A 327 -8.57 15.70 21.55
C GLY A 327 -9.63 15.25 22.55
N LEU A 328 -9.45 14.07 23.14
CA LEU A 328 -10.33 13.51 24.17
C LEU A 328 -10.27 14.32 25.48
N VAL A 329 -9.09 14.79 25.89
CA VAL A 329 -8.89 15.72 27.01
C VAL A 329 -9.55 17.07 26.74
N LEU A 330 -9.38 17.63 25.54
CA LEU A 330 -9.99 18.89 25.13
C LEU A 330 -11.52 18.80 25.15
N ALA A 331 -12.10 17.68 24.70
CA ALA A 331 -13.53 17.42 24.81
C ALA A 331 -13.99 17.40 26.29
N ALA A 332 -13.21 16.83 27.21
CA ALA A 332 -13.50 16.86 28.64
C ALA A 332 -13.51 18.29 29.22
N VAL A 333 -12.49 19.09 28.87
CA VAL A 333 -12.36 20.49 29.29
C VAL A 333 -13.48 21.38 28.72
N LEU A 334 -13.87 21.17 27.46
CA LEU A 334 -14.91 21.96 26.80
C LEU A 334 -16.32 21.58 27.25
N LEU A 335 -16.63 20.29 27.36
CA LEU A 335 -17.98 19.80 27.70
C LEU A 335 -18.25 19.80 29.21
N ARG A 336 -17.22 19.72 30.06
CA ARG A 336 -17.27 19.85 31.53
C ARG A 336 -18.25 18.93 32.26
N THR A 337 -18.65 17.81 31.66
CA THR A 337 -19.53 16.86 32.34
C THR A 337 -18.69 15.92 33.21
N ARG A 338 -19.08 15.74 34.48
CA ARG A 338 -18.35 14.88 35.44
C ARG A 338 -18.14 13.46 34.90
N ARG A 339 -19.13 12.90 34.18
CA ARG A 339 -19.02 11.57 33.56
C ARG A 339 -17.91 11.52 32.51
N LEU A 340 -17.83 12.54 31.64
CA LEU A 340 -16.83 12.57 30.58
C LEU A 340 -15.43 12.81 31.14
N VAL A 341 -15.25 13.72 32.11
CA VAL A 341 -13.95 13.91 32.79
C VAL A 341 -13.46 12.63 33.47
N LEU A 342 -14.33 11.89 34.17
CA LEU A 342 -13.98 10.60 34.78
C LEU A 342 -13.65 9.53 33.73
N GLY A 343 -14.45 9.43 32.65
CA GLY A 343 -14.19 8.51 31.54
C GLY A 343 -12.87 8.79 30.83
N THR A 344 -12.58 10.05 30.51
CA THR A 344 -11.30 10.52 29.97
C THR A 344 -10.13 10.14 30.88
N SER A 345 -10.25 10.43 32.19
CA SER A 345 -9.17 10.14 33.14
C SER A 345 -8.90 8.63 33.25
N ALA A 346 -9.95 7.80 33.23
CA ALA A 346 -9.82 6.35 33.21
C ALA A 346 -9.19 5.84 31.91
N ALA A 347 -9.61 6.36 30.75
CA ALA A 347 -9.06 5.98 29.44
C ALA A 347 -7.56 6.31 29.33
N LEU A 348 -7.14 7.50 29.79
CA LEU A 348 -5.73 7.91 29.85
C LEU A 348 -4.90 7.02 30.77
N LEU A 349 -5.43 6.64 31.93
CA LEU A 349 -4.73 5.74 32.87
C LEU A 349 -4.63 4.30 32.34
N LEU A 350 -5.65 3.81 31.62
CA LEU A 350 -5.59 2.51 30.93
C LEU A 350 -4.56 2.53 29.79
N ALA A 351 -4.52 3.61 29.00
CA ALA A 351 -3.49 3.80 27.99
C ALA A 351 -2.09 3.81 28.66
N ALA A 352 -1.89 4.62 29.70
CA ALA A 352 -0.62 4.66 30.42
C ALA A 352 -0.18 3.28 30.96
N ALA A 353 -1.11 2.48 31.48
CA ALA A 353 -0.80 1.12 31.93
C ALA A 353 -0.33 0.22 30.77
N ALA A 354 -1.01 0.26 29.62
CA ALA A 354 -0.61 -0.53 28.44
C ALA A 354 0.74 -0.08 27.86
N GLY A 355 1.03 1.23 27.84
CA GLY A 355 2.33 1.75 27.42
C GLY A 355 3.49 1.36 28.34
N VAL A 356 3.26 1.31 29.66
CA VAL A 356 4.23 0.78 30.64
C VAL A 356 4.46 -0.72 30.44
N VAL A 357 3.39 -1.52 30.31
CA VAL A 357 3.49 -2.97 30.08
C VAL A 357 4.24 -3.27 28.79
N SER A 358 3.97 -2.53 27.70
CA SER A 358 4.72 -2.70 26.47
C SER A 358 6.18 -2.31 26.64
N GLY A 359 6.48 -1.10 27.15
CA GLY A 359 7.86 -0.63 27.33
C GLY A 359 8.73 -1.58 28.18
N MET A 360 8.15 -2.13 29.26
CA MET A 360 8.85 -3.11 30.12
C MET A 360 9.08 -4.47 29.44
N THR A 361 8.20 -4.89 28.53
CA THR A 361 8.32 -6.20 27.85
C THR A 361 9.17 -6.11 26.58
N THR A 362 9.17 -4.97 25.88
CA THR A 362 10.09 -4.71 24.76
C THR A 362 11.55 -4.77 25.13
N TRP A 363 11.91 -4.40 26.37
CA TRP A 363 13.30 -4.35 26.85
C TRP A 363 14.00 -5.71 26.84
N ASN A 364 13.26 -6.82 26.97
CA ASN A 364 13.82 -8.18 27.01
C ASN A 364 13.63 -8.98 25.71
N GLU A 365 12.75 -8.55 24.79
CA GLU A 365 12.26 -9.42 23.70
C GLU A 365 12.18 -8.75 22.32
N GLY A 366 12.58 -7.48 22.18
CA GLY A 366 12.34 -6.65 20.99
C GLY A 366 12.70 -7.29 19.63
N THR A 367 13.80 -8.03 19.54
CA THR A 367 14.22 -8.72 18.30
C THR A 367 13.37 -9.95 17.98
N ARG A 368 13.06 -10.79 18.97
CA ARG A 368 12.21 -11.97 18.76
C ARG A 368 10.78 -11.58 18.38
N ALA A 369 10.25 -10.52 18.98
CA ALA A 369 8.90 -10.04 18.70
C ALA A 369 8.75 -9.48 17.28
N ALA A 370 9.79 -8.80 16.76
CA ALA A 370 9.83 -8.35 15.37
C ALA A 370 9.90 -9.53 14.38
N GLN A 371 10.80 -10.48 14.58
CA GLN A 371 10.93 -11.66 13.72
C GLN A 371 9.71 -12.59 13.80
N ALA A 372 9.08 -12.75 14.98
CA ALA A 372 7.84 -13.51 15.11
C ALA A 372 6.64 -12.79 14.48
N PHE A 373 6.61 -11.46 14.52
CA PHE A 373 5.63 -10.66 13.78
C PHE A 373 5.83 -10.79 12.27
N GLU A 374 7.07 -10.77 11.79
CA GLU A 374 7.44 -10.96 10.38
C GLU A 374 7.10 -12.37 9.90
N ALA A 375 7.50 -13.43 10.62
CA ALA A 375 7.16 -14.80 10.27
C ALA A 375 5.64 -15.04 10.26
N ALA A 376 4.90 -14.55 11.27
CA ALA A 376 3.44 -14.64 11.30
C ALA A 376 2.76 -13.72 10.27
N LEU A 377 3.45 -12.67 9.80
CA LEU A 377 3.01 -11.82 8.69
C LEU A 377 3.18 -12.57 7.37
N TRP A 378 4.35 -13.17 7.09
CA TRP A 378 4.59 -14.01 5.91
C TRP A 378 3.63 -15.21 5.82
N ASP A 379 3.43 -15.95 6.92
CA ASP A 379 2.52 -17.11 6.95
C ASP A 379 1.04 -16.71 6.76
N ALA A 380 0.65 -15.50 7.21
CA ALA A 380 -0.67 -14.92 6.94
C ALA A 380 -0.78 -14.25 5.55
N ILE A 381 0.34 -13.92 4.92
CA ILE A 381 0.44 -13.35 3.57
C ILE A 381 0.42 -14.48 2.52
N PHE A 382 1.00 -15.66 2.80
CA PHE A 382 1.03 -16.81 1.91
C PHE A 382 0.50 -18.12 2.58
N PRO A 383 -0.76 -18.13 3.07
CA PRO A 383 -1.34 -19.32 3.71
C PRO A 383 -1.53 -20.45 2.68
N GLY A 384 -0.56 -21.35 2.59
CA GLY A 384 -0.54 -22.41 1.59
C GLY A 384 0.86 -22.72 1.06
N THR A 385 1.82 -21.79 1.15
CA THR A 385 3.25 -22.10 0.98
C THR A 385 3.81 -22.77 2.23
N GLY A 386 3.15 -23.85 2.66
CA GLY A 386 3.68 -24.73 3.68
C GLY A 386 5.03 -25.24 3.19
N HIS A 387 6.04 -25.12 4.05
CA HIS A 387 7.44 -25.48 3.80
C HIS A 387 7.59 -27.01 3.66
N ARG A 388 7.01 -27.55 2.57
CA ARG A 388 7.20 -28.93 2.12
C ARG A 388 8.55 -28.98 1.42
N ASP A 389 9.56 -29.40 2.18
CA ASP A 389 10.73 -30.17 1.74
C ASP A 389 11.04 -30.08 0.23
N ALA A 390 11.33 -28.87 -0.25
CA ALA A 390 11.96 -28.67 -1.54
C ALA A 390 13.41 -29.11 -1.35
N VAL A 391 13.70 -30.32 -1.82
CA VAL A 391 15.04 -30.90 -1.84
C VAL A 391 16.00 -29.91 -2.51
N ALA A 392 17.18 -29.73 -1.93
CA ALA A 392 18.20 -28.82 -2.43
C ALA A 392 18.49 -29.03 -3.93
N GLY A 393 18.40 -27.93 -4.68
CA GLY A 393 18.69 -27.82 -6.10
C GLY A 393 18.47 -26.37 -6.52
N ASP A 394 19.48 -25.79 -7.16
CA ASP A 394 19.51 -24.51 -7.88
C ASP A 394 19.07 -23.25 -7.10
N VAL A 395 20.07 -22.65 -6.42
CA VAL A 395 20.02 -21.23 -6.04
C VAL A 395 20.40 -20.40 -7.27
N SER A 396 19.41 -19.97 -8.05
CA SER A 396 19.63 -19.01 -9.14
C SER A 396 20.00 -17.63 -8.58
N LEU A 397 21.30 -17.32 -8.51
CA LEU A 397 21.79 -15.96 -8.26
C LEU A 397 21.75 -15.14 -9.56
N TYR A 398 20.67 -14.38 -9.78
CA TYR A 398 20.63 -13.41 -10.88
C TYR A 398 21.74 -12.36 -10.71
N GLY A 399 22.58 -12.24 -11.74
CA GLY A 399 23.81 -11.46 -11.68
C GLY A 399 23.60 -9.94 -11.64
N SER A 400 24.43 -9.26 -10.85
CA SER A 400 24.50 -7.80 -10.79
C SER A 400 25.27 -7.22 -11.99
N GLY A 401 24.56 -6.96 -13.10
CA GLY A 401 25.08 -6.20 -14.24
C GLY A 401 25.16 -4.67 -13.97
N PRO A 402 26.07 -3.93 -14.62
CA PRO A 402 26.25 -2.50 -14.38
C PRO A 402 25.19 -1.65 -15.11
N SER A 403 24.19 -1.15 -14.37
CA SER A 403 23.12 -0.29 -14.88
C SER A 403 23.63 1.08 -15.37
N LEU A 404 23.85 1.21 -16.68
CA LEU A 404 24.29 2.46 -17.34
C LEU A 404 23.18 3.14 -18.18
N VAL A 405 21.98 3.26 -17.61
CA VAL A 405 20.92 4.14 -18.15
C VAL A 405 20.34 5.00 -17.03
N GLY A 406 20.44 6.32 -17.21
CA GLY A 406 19.96 7.32 -16.26
C GLY A 406 18.43 7.48 -16.25
N SER A 407 17.69 6.41 -15.95
CA SER A 407 16.26 6.52 -15.65
C SER A 407 16.10 7.17 -14.27
N ARG A 408 15.49 8.35 -14.23
CA ARG A 408 15.23 9.11 -13.01
C ARG A 408 14.13 8.40 -12.21
N HIS A 409 14.51 7.36 -11.46
CA HIS A 409 13.59 6.61 -10.60
C HIS A 409 12.88 7.60 -9.66
N GLY A 410 11.62 7.88 -9.97
CA GLY A 410 10.72 8.53 -9.04
C GLY A 410 10.60 7.62 -7.84
N ARG A 411 11.10 8.09 -6.68
CA ARG A 411 11.01 7.37 -5.40
C ARG A 411 9.54 6.98 -5.19
N GLY A 412 9.26 5.68 -5.36
CA GLY A 412 7.92 5.14 -5.16
C GLY A 412 7.43 5.39 -3.74
N PRO A 413 6.12 5.29 -3.48
CA PRO A 413 5.59 5.45 -2.12
C PRO A 413 6.29 4.45 -1.18
N THR A 414 6.86 5.00 -0.10
CA THR A 414 7.65 4.28 0.91
C THR A 414 6.89 3.07 1.43
N THR A 415 7.52 1.89 1.42
CA THR A 415 6.85 0.65 1.81
C THR A 415 6.62 0.59 3.32
N PHE A 416 5.68 -0.26 3.76
CA PHE A 416 5.34 -0.32 5.19
C PHE A 416 6.49 -0.80 6.08
N ASP A 417 7.40 -1.60 5.52
CA ASP A 417 8.58 -2.09 6.24
C ASP A 417 9.51 -0.93 6.58
N GLU A 418 9.62 0.09 5.72
CA GLU A 418 10.32 1.35 6.00
C GLU A 418 9.61 2.17 7.11
N LEU A 419 8.27 2.10 7.17
CA LEU A 419 7.45 2.75 8.21
C LEU A 419 7.50 2.03 9.57
N LEU A 420 7.65 0.70 9.60
CA LEU A 420 7.84 -0.09 10.82
C LEU A 420 9.30 -0.14 11.30
N ALA A 421 10.25 -0.11 10.37
CA ALA A 421 11.68 -0.03 10.62
C ALA A 421 12.16 1.41 10.91
N SER A 422 11.31 2.41 10.67
CA SER A 422 11.57 3.79 11.12
C SER A 422 11.98 3.83 12.59
N GLU A 423 12.94 4.69 12.90
CA GLU A 423 13.60 4.77 14.20
C GLU A 423 12.56 4.71 15.34
N PRO A 424 12.87 4.07 16.49
CA PRO A 424 11.97 4.11 17.63
C PRO A 424 11.75 5.56 18.06
N GLY A 425 10.57 6.08 17.71
CA GLY A 425 10.05 7.34 18.23
C GLY A 425 9.99 7.33 19.76
N ILE A 426 9.55 8.44 20.35
CA ILE A 426 9.56 8.61 21.81
C ILE A 426 8.97 7.36 22.50
N SER A 427 9.79 6.75 23.37
CA SER A 427 9.45 5.54 24.12
C SER A 427 8.03 5.56 24.69
N PRO A 428 7.28 4.44 24.63
CA PRO A 428 5.94 4.31 25.23
C PRO A 428 5.83 4.76 26.69
N LEU A 429 6.95 4.76 27.44
CA LEU A 429 7.03 5.25 28.82
C LEU A 429 6.75 6.77 28.93
N TRP A 430 7.19 7.59 27.96
CA TRP A 430 6.91 9.03 27.94
C TRP A 430 5.44 9.33 27.67
N TYR A 431 4.83 8.65 26.70
CA TYR A 431 3.39 8.73 26.48
C TYR A 431 2.62 8.32 27.75
N SER A 432 3.08 7.26 28.42
CA SER A 432 2.47 6.79 29.67
C SER A 432 2.59 7.82 30.80
N ALA A 433 3.74 8.48 30.94
CA ALA A 433 3.93 9.60 31.86
C ALA A 433 3.03 10.78 31.50
N ALA A 434 2.93 11.15 30.21
CA ALA A 434 2.08 12.22 29.72
C ALA A 434 0.58 11.96 29.96
N PHE A 435 0.09 10.76 29.67
CA PHE A 435 -1.30 10.37 29.94
C PHE A 435 -1.62 10.35 31.44
N THR A 436 -0.70 9.84 32.27
CA THR A 436 -0.83 9.86 33.73
C THR A 436 -0.89 11.29 34.27
N ALA A 437 0.01 12.17 33.82
CA ALA A 437 0.03 13.57 34.22
C ALA A 437 -1.25 14.31 33.77
N SER A 438 -1.73 14.08 32.54
CA SER A 438 -2.98 14.66 32.04
C SER A 438 -4.21 14.19 32.84
N ALA A 439 -4.30 12.90 33.16
CA ALA A 439 -5.37 12.34 34.00
C ALA A 439 -5.35 12.94 35.43
N LEU A 440 -4.17 13.12 36.02
CA LEU A 440 -4.02 13.78 37.31
C LEU A 440 -4.42 15.26 37.26
N LEU A 441 -4.02 16.00 36.22
CA LEU A 441 -4.43 17.40 36.04
C LEU A 441 -5.94 17.54 35.85
N LEU A 442 -6.57 16.67 35.06
CA LEU A 442 -8.03 16.63 34.88
C LEU A 442 -8.76 16.32 36.20
N THR A 443 -8.34 15.28 36.91
CA THR A 443 -8.98 14.90 38.18
C THR A 443 -8.81 15.98 39.24
N LEU A 444 -7.64 16.61 39.36
CA LEU A 444 -7.42 17.73 40.29
C LEU A 444 -8.22 18.98 39.90
N ALA A 445 -8.32 19.31 38.62
CA ALA A 445 -9.07 20.48 38.15
C ALA A 445 -10.60 20.35 38.31
N TYR A 446 -11.13 19.12 38.36
CA TYR A 446 -12.56 18.83 38.43
C TYR A 446 -13.02 18.08 39.70
N ALA A 447 -12.11 17.74 40.61
CA ALA A 447 -12.45 17.20 41.93
C ALA A 447 -13.26 18.23 42.72
N THR A 448 -14.57 17.98 42.83
CA THR A 448 -15.44 18.71 43.77
C THR A 448 -14.84 18.64 45.16
N ARG A 449 -14.56 19.80 45.79
CA ARG A 449 -13.96 19.93 47.13
C ARG A 449 -14.42 18.78 48.05
N PRO A 450 -13.53 17.85 48.45
CA PRO A 450 -13.84 16.93 49.52
C PRO A 450 -14.12 17.76 50.78
N ALA A 451 -15.24 17.49 51.46
CA ALA A 451 -15.51 18.10 52.73
C ALA A 451 -14.46 17.60 53.77
N ARG A 452 -13.46 18.45 54.05
CA ARG A 452 -12.46 18.32 55.13
C ARG A 452 -11.93 16.89 55.39
N ARG A 453 -11.21 16.29 54.43
CA ARG A 453 -10.19 15.25 54.74
C ARG A 453 -8.91 15.51 53.93
N GLY A 454 -7.76 15.27 54.58
CA GLY A 454 -6.47 15.89 54.22
C GLY A 454 -5.91 15.49 52.84
N PRO A 455 -5.68 16.44 51.90
CA PRO A 455 -5.31 16.14 50.51
C PRO A 455 -3.85 15.70 50.32
N TYR A 456 -2.98 15.85 51.33
CA TYR A 456 -1.53 15.75 51.17
C TYR A 456 -1.00 14.34 50.88
N ARG A 457 -1.67 13.25 51.33
CA ARG A 457 -1.14 11.89 51.17
C ARG A 457 -1.23 11.36 49.72
N VAL A 458 -2.29 11.70 48.98
CA VAL A 458 -2.46 11.25 47.59
C VAL A 458 -1.54 12.03 46.65
N ALA A 459 -1.43 13.35 46.83
CA ALA A 459 -0.52 14.18 46.04
C ALA A 459 0.95 13.78 46.23
N ALA A 460 1.37 13.47 47.46
CA ALA A 460 2.73 13.01 47.76
C ALA A 460 3.05 11.66 47.10
N ALA A 461 2.13 10.70 47.13
CA ALA A 461 2.31 9.40 46.47
C ALA A 461 2.43 9.54 44.93
N SER A 462 1.61 10.39 44.31
CA SER A 462 1.69 10.69 42.88
C SER A 462 3.01 11.35 42.47
N LEU A 463 3.47 12.34 43.25
CA LEU A 463 4.75 13.03 43.00
C LEU A 463 5.96 12.10 43.17
N ALA A 464 5.98 11.27 44.22
CA ALA A 464 7.07 10.32 44.44
C ALA A 464 7.18 9.29 43.30
N THR A 465 6.05 8.80 42.80
CA THR A 465 6.02 7.85 41.67
C THR A 465 6.49 8.50 40.37
N GLY A 466 6.07 9.75 40.10
CA GLY A 466 6.52 10.50 38.92
C GLY A 466 8.02 10.84 38.96
N ALA A 467 8.57 11.18 40.11
CA ALA A 467 9.99 11.46 40.27
C ALA A 467 10.88 10.22 40.07
N LEU A 468 10.43 9.04 40.55
CA LEU A 468 11.15 7.77 40.36
C LEU A 468 11.18 7.33 38.89
N LEU A 469 10.10 7.57 38.13
CA LEU A 469 10.04 7.24 36.70
C LEU A 469 10.85 8.21 35.81
N ALA A 470 11.11 9.44 36.28
CA ALA A 470 11.90 10.43 35.54
C ALA A 470 13.44 10.25 35.69
N LEU A 471 13.90 9.32 36.53
CA LEU A 471 15.31 9.13 36.90
C LEU A 471 15.95 7.83 36.36
N VAL A 472 15.28 7.15 35.41
CA VAL A 472 15.73 5.85 34.87
C VAL A 472 15.74 5.87 33.33
N PRO A 473 16.90 5.74 32.66
CA PRO A 473 18.20 6.30 33.00
C PRO A 473 18.78 7.17 31.84
N ALA A 474 19.48 8.26 32.16
CA ALA A 474 20.11 9.14 31.16
C ALA A 474 21.60 8.79 30.89
N SER A 475 22.08 7.63 31.33
CA SER A 475 23.51 7.28 31.39
C SER A 475 24.05 6.42 30.24
N ASP A 476 23.20 6.00 29.30
CA ASP A 476 23.57 5.06 28.21
C ASP A 476 23.59 5.71 26.81
N GLN A 477 23.64 7.04 26.72
CA GLN A 477 23.63 7.78 25.44
C GLN A 477 24.92 8.57 25.17
N GLU A 478 26.06 7.89 25.14
CA GLU A 478 27.07 8.26 24.13
C GLU A 478 26.65 7.58 22.80
N PRO A 479 26.30 8.34 21.75
CA PRO A 479 25.99 7.75 20.46
C PRO A 479 27.29 7.24 19.81
N ASP A 480 27.53 5.93 19.95
CA ASP A 480 28.45 5.20 19.06
C ASP A 480 28.08 5.50 17.60
N ARG A 481 29.09 5.56 16.70
CA ARG A 481 28.84 5.80 15.28
C ARG A 481 27.93 4.71 14.69
N THR A 482 26.94 5.17 13.94
CA THR A 482 26.11 4.35 13.05
C THR A 482 26.35 4.84 11.63
N SER A 483 27.05 4.06 10.80
CA SER A 483 27.15 4.35 9.36
C SER A 483 25.81 4.07 8.70
N THR A 484 25.34 5.05 7.93
CA THR A 484 24.06 5.03 7.23
C THR A 484 24.17 4.31 5.88
N TYR A 485 23.04 3.90 5.31
CA TYR A 485 22.98 3.33 3.95
C TYR A 485 23.71 4.23 2.93
N GLY A 486 23.43 5.54 2.94
CA GLY A 486 24.03 6.49 2.00
C GLY A 486 25.55 6.69 2.15
N GLU A 487 26.10 6.55 3.37
CA GLU A 487 27.56 6.51 3.55
C GLU A 487 28.15 5.30 2.82
N CYS A 488 27.59 4.12 3.06
CA CYS A 488 28.06 2.85 2.47
C CYS A 488 27.86 2.79 0.95
N GLU A 489 26.70 3.21 0.44
CA GLU A 489 26.41 3.32 -0.99
C GLU A 489 27.42 4.26 -1.68
N SER A 490 27.77 5.39 -1.07
CA SER A 490 28.76 6.33 -1.62
C SER A 490 30.19 5.78 -1.68
N GLU A 491 30.50 4.78 -0.86
CA GLU A 491 31.81 4.13 -0.86
C GLU A 491 31.88 2.92 -1.80
N LEU A 492 30.79 2.14 -1.89
CA LEU A 492 30.62 1.09 -2.91
C LEU A 492 30.63 1.68 -4.32
N SER A 493 29.85 2.75 -4.54
CA SER A 493 29.70 3.41 -5.86
C SER A 493 30.97 4.09 -6.38
N ARG A 494 32.00 4.30 -5.54
CA ARG A 494 33.30 4.85 -5.97
C ARG A 494 34.19 3.83 -6.69
N GLY A 495 33.67 2.63 -7.00
CA GLY A 495 34.40 1.60 -7.76
C GLY A 495 35.56 0.97 -7.00
N SER A 496 35.58 1.14 -5.67
CA SER A 496 36.63 0.65 -4.77
C SER A 496 36.18 -0.63 -4.03
N SER A 497 35.49 -1.55 -4.72
CA SER A 497 35.14 -2.87 -4.18
C SER A 497 36.39 -3.64 -3.72
N THR A 498 37.52 -3.46 -4.42
CA THR A 498 38.84 -4.00 -4.06
C THR A 498 39.52 -3.32 -2.86
N GLY A 499 38.97 -2.20 -2.36
CA GLY A 499 39.58 -1.40 -1.28
C GLY A 499 38.87 -1.52 0.08
N MET A 500 37.60 -1.92 0.11
CA MET A 500 36.87 -2.08 1.37
C MET A 500 37.02 -3.51 1.89
N THR A 501 37.81 -3.67 2.94
CA THR A 501 38.08 -4.96 3.59
C THR A 501 37.77 -4.88 5.09
N GLY A 502 37.66 -6.03 5.76
CA GLY A 502 37.48 -6.08 7.20
C GLY A 502 36.11 -5.58 7.66
N GLU A 503 36.10 -5.01 8.85
CA GLU A 503 34.88 -4.64 9.59
C GLU A 503 34.01 -3.59 8.88
N ARG A 504 34.62 -2.72 8.07
CA ARG A 504 33.87 -1.70 7.32
C ARG A 504 33.07 -2.32 6.18
N ALA A 505 33.65 -3.27 5.46
CA ALA A 505 32.94 -4.03 4.42
C ALA A 505 31.79 -4.84 5.03
N PHE A 506 32.01 -5.47 6.20
CA PHE A 506 30.93 -6.17 6.91
C PHE A 506 29.77 -5.23 7.28
N VAL A 507 30.06 -4.09 7.92
CA VAL A 507 29.02 -3.11 8.29
C VAL A 507 28.28 -2.62 7.04
N CYS A 508 29.00 -2.28 5.97
CA CYS A 508 28.35 -1.79 4.76
C CYS A 508 27.55 -2.85 4.00
N GLY A 509 28.01 -4.10 3.94
CA GLY A 509 27.21 -5.21 3.39
C GLY A 509 25.90 -5.42 4.17
N VAL A 510 25.97 -5.37 5.50
CA VAL A 510 24.80 -5.44 6.39
C VAL A 510 23.86 -4.24 6.26
N ARG A 511 24.38 -3.04 5.95
CA ARG A 511 23.55 -1.85 5.68
C ARG A 511 22.93 -1.84 4.30
N TYR A 512 23.57 -2.50 3.33
CA TYR A 512 23.14 -2.50 1.93
C TYR A 512 22.11 -3.62 1.63
N SER A 513 22.08 -4.69 2.41
CA SER A 513 21.06 -5.74 2.28
C SER A 513 19.64 -5.19 2.46
N THR A 514 18.75 -5.51 1.53
CA THR A 514 17.35 -5.04 1.46
C THR A 514 16.51 -5.34 2.70
N ALA A 515 16.82 -6.44 3.40
CA ALA A 515 16.33 -6.74 4.74
C ALA A 515 17.55 -6.75 5.70
N PRO A 516 17.92 -5.61 6.31
CA PRO A 516 19.12 -5.54 7.14
C PRO A 516 18.95 -6.41 8.38
N LEU A 517 19.86 -7.40 8.53
CA LEU A 517 19.85 -8.40 9.61
C LEU A 517 19.79 -7.80 11.02
N PHE A 518 20.19 -6.54 11.16
CA PHE A 518 20.09 -5.74 12.37
C PHE A 518 19.44 -4.40 12.01
N GLY A 519 18.67 -3.82 12.94
CA GLY A 519 18.04 -2.51 12.73
C GLY A 519 19.03 -1.46 12.22
N ALA A 520 18.56 -0.60 11.31
CA ALA A 520 19.36 0.40 10.60
C ALA A 520 20.18 1.30 11.54
N ASP A 521 19.69 1.53 12.76
CA ASP A 521 20.29 2.44 13.74
C ASP A 521 21.25 1.73 14.71
N MET A 522 21.38 0.39 14.65
CA MET A 522 22.24 -0.37 15.56
C MET A 522 23.70 0.08 15.37
N PRO A 523 24.39 0.62 16.41
CA PRO A 523 25.72 1.18 16.20
C PRO A 523 26.73 0.17 15.68
N ASP A 524 27.68 0.63 14.86
CA ASP A 524 28.54 -0.21 14.03
C ASP A 524 29.35 -1.22 14.87
N ARG A 525 29.80 -0.80 16.06
CA ARG A 525 30.47 -1.67 17.04
C ARG A 525 29.64 -2.88 17.46
N ARG A 526 28.31 -2.72 17.61
CA ARG A 526 27.40 -3.82 17.96
C ARG A 526 27.17 -4.76 16.78
N VAL A 527 27.06 -4.21 15.57
CA VAL A 527 27.01 -4.96 14.31
C VAL A 527 28.26 -5.82 14.16
N ILE A 528 29.44 -5.22 14.25
CA ILE A 528 30.75 -5.91 14.18
C ILE A 528 30.89 -6.99 15.26
N ALA A 529 30.57 -6.68 16.52
CA ALA A 529 30.62 -7.66 17.62
C ALA A 529 29.65 -8.82 17.42
N TYR A 530 28.52 -8.60 16.73
CA TYR A 530 27.61 -9.65 16.33
C TYR A 530 28.18 -10.49 15.17
N GLY A 531 28.69 -9.85 14.11
CA GLY A 531 29.36 -10.53 13.00
C GLY A 531 30.51 -11.43 13.44
N ARG A 532 31.36 -10.97 14.35
CA ARG A 532 32.44 -11.77 14.96
C ARG A 532 31.90 -13.00 15.72
N ARG A 533 30.76 -12.90 16.42
CA ARG A 533 30.10 -14.06 17.05
C ARG A 533 29.55 -15.04 16.02
N MET A 534 28.92 -14.53 14.96
CA MET A 534 28.40 -15.34 13.86
C MET A 534 29.54 -16.09 13.15
N CYS A 535 30.67 -15.42 12.87
CA CYS A 535 31.89 -16.03 12.36
C CYS A 535 32.44 -17.14 13.27
N GLY A 536 32.39 -16.97 14.60
CA GLY A 536 32.78 -18.01 15.55
C GLY A 536 31.94 -19.29 15.41
N VAL A 537 30.62 -19.15 15.27
CA VAL A 537 29.70 -20.28 15.06
C VAL A 537 29.91 -20.90 13.67
N TYR A 538 30.05 -20.08 12.61
CA TYR A 538 30.37 -20.52 11.25
C TYR A 538 31.67 -21.34 11.20
N THR A 539 32.72 -20.84 11.86
CA THR A 539 34.04 -21.47 11.89
C THR A 539 33.99 -22.82 12.61
N SER A 540 33.28 -22.90 13.75
CA SER A 540 33.17 -24.13 14.55
C SER A 540 32.55 -25.30 13.79
N GLY A 541 31.61 -25.03 12.86
CA GLY A 541 30.87 -26.05 12.11
C GLY A 541 29.92 -26.92 12.96
N ASP A 542 29.79 -26.72 14.27
CA ASP A 542 28.91 -27.56 15.11
C ASP A 542 27.43 -27.24 14.80
N PRO A 543 26.64 -28.21 14.30
CA PRO A 543 25.21 -28.00 14.04
C PRO A 543 24.41 -27.61 15.29
N ARG A 544 24.88 -27.94 16.50
CA ARG A 544 24.23 -27.56 17.77
C ARG A 544 24.40 -26.08 18.08
N ASP A 545 25.59 -25.54 17.85
CA ASP A 545 25.85 -24.11 18.08
C ASP A 545 25.17 -23.26 17.00
N ARG A 546 25.12 -23.74 15.74
CA ARG A 546 24.26 -23.15 14.68
C ARG A 546 22.79 -23.15 15.06
N ALA A 547 22.24 -24.30 15.48
CA ALA A 547 20.84 -24.39 15.88
C ALA A 547 20.52 -23.47 17.08
N ARG A 548 21.43 -23.37 18.07
CA ARG A 548 21.28 -22.44 19.20
C ARG A 548 21.34 -20.97 18.75
N PHE A 549 22.22 -20.63 17.81
CA PHE A 549 22.34 -19.27 17.28
C PHE A 549 21.09 -18.87 16.48
N ARG A 550 20.62 -19.75 15.58
CA ARG A 550 19.36 -19.55 14.83
C ARG A 550 18.16 -19.44 15.77
N GLN A 551 18.08 -20.26 16.81
CA GLN A 551 17.00 -20.16 17.82
C GLN A 551 17.07 -18.84 18.64
N ALA A 552 18.28 -18.33 18.92
CA ALA A 552 18.45 -17.12 19.71
C ALA A 552 18.19 -15.82 18.92
N TYR A 553 18.46 -15.83 17.60
CA TYR A 553 18.51 -14.61 16.78
C TYR A 553 17.81 -14.68 15.41
N GLY A 554 17.19 -15.81 15.05
CA GLY A 554 16.47 -15.98 13.78
C GLY A 554 17.33 -16.18 12.53
N ILE A 555 18.67 -16.20 12.65
CA ILE A 555 19.62 -16.17 11.53
C ILE A 555 20.51 -17.43 11.53
N ASP A 556 20.69 -18.11 10.40
CA ASP A 556 21.75 -19.12 10.24
C ASP A 556 23.06 -18.46 9.78
N PRO A 557 24.19 -18.67 10.47
CA PRO A 557 25.49 -18.28 9.96
C PRO A 557 25.82 -18.79 8.54
N LEU A 558 25.40 -20.00 8.14
CA LEU A 558 25.78 -20.53 6.81
C LEU A 558 25.13 -19.77 5.65
N GLU A 559 23.85 -19.40 5.77
CA GLU A 559 23.09 -18.65 4.76
C GLU A 559 23.68 -17.25 4.51
N HIS A 560 24.61 -16.79 5.36
CA HIS A 560 25.19 -15.44 5.33
C HIS A 560 26.72 -15.44 5.13
N ALA A 561 27.27 -16.52 4.54
CA ALA A 561 28.70 -16.65 4.26
C ALA A 561 29.28 -15.45 3.49
N GLY A 562 28.60 -14.99 2.44
CA GLY A 562 29.03 -13.84 1.63
C GLY A 562 29.16 -12.51 2.41
N LEU A 563 28.27 -12.26 3.39
CA LEU A 563 28.42 -11.12 4.30
C LEU A 563 29.62 -11.32 5.24
N LEU A 564 29.76 -12.53 5.79
CA LEU A 564 30.81 -12.86 6.75
C LEU A 564 32.22 -12.87 6.16
N ALA A 565 32.39 -13.15 4.86
CA ALA A 565 33.68 -13.24 4.18
C ALA A 565 34.61 -12.09 4.57
N SER A 566 34.11 -10.86 4.51
CA SER A 566 34.82 -9.62 4.88
C SER A 566 35.46 -9.58 6.28
N ILE A 567 34.99 -10.37 7.25
CA ILE A 567 35.50 -10.45 8.63
C ILE A 567 35.82 -11.87 9.10
N CYS A 568 35.69 -12.87 8.23
CA CYS A 568 35.74 -14.28 8.58
C CYS A 568 36.50 -15.09 7.52
N PRO A 569 37.82 -15.31 7.68
CA PRO A 569 38.66 -15.91 6.63
C PRO A 569 38.22 -17.30 6.16
N LYS A 570 37.49 -18.06 6.98
CA LYS A 570 36.89 -19.33 6.55
C LYS A 570 35.70 -19.10 5.61
N ALA A 571 34.80 -18.17 5.92
CA ALA A 571 33.68 -17.84 5.05
C ALA A 571 34.16 -17.19 3.73
N GLU A 572 35.26 -16.45 3.76
CA GLU A 572 35.95 -15.93 2.58
C GLU A 572 36.40 -17.09 1.66
N ALA A 573 37.18 -18.04 2.19
CA ALA A 573 37.63 -19.21 1.44
C ALA A 573 36.47 -20.11 0.95
N ASP A 574 35.43 -20.33 1.79
CA ASP A 574 34.25 -21.12 1.43
C ASP A 574 33.45 -20.43 0.29
N VAL A 575 33.40 -19.09 0.25
CA VAL A 575 32.74 -18.30 -0.82
C VAL A 575 33.59 -18.26 -2.09
N GLU A 576 34.91 -18.09 -1.99
CA GLU A 576 35.82 -18.17 -3.15
C GLU A 576 35.76 -19.56 -3.81
N GLN A 577 35.70 -20.63 -3.01
CA GLN A 577 35.54 -21.99 -3.53
C GLN A 577 34.18 -22.16 -4.23
N ALA A 578 33.08 -21.72 -3.59
CA ALA A 578 31.75 -21.83 -4.20
C ALA A 578 31.65 -21.05 -5.52
N ALA A 579 32.20 -19.83 -5.59
CA ALA A 579 32.24 -19.04 -6.81
C ALA A 579 33.08 -19.70 -7.92
N ALA A 580 34.19 -20.35 -7.58
CA ALA A 580 35.01 -21.09 -8.55
C ALA A 580 34.34 -22.40 -9.03
N GLU A 581 33.54 -23.05 -8.18
CA GLU A 581 32.72 -24.20 -8.56
C GLU A 581 31.56 -23.77 -9.48
N GLU A 582 30.87 -22.68 -9.16
CA GLU A 582 29.81 -22.07 -9.97
C GLU A 582 30.33 -21.56 -11.33
N GLU A 583 31.48 -20.88 -11.37
CA GLU A 583 32.13 -20.46 -12.62
C GLU A 583 32.49 -21.69 -13.49
N ALA A 584 32.99 -22.76 -12.89
CA ALA A 584 33.30 -24.00 -13.62
C ALA A 584 32.05 -24.72 -14.16
N GLU A 585 30.94 -24.69 -13.43
CA GLU A 585 29.65 -25.22 -13.88
C GLU A 585 29.04 -24.36 -15.01
N MET A 586 29.05 -23.04 -14.85
CA MET A 586 28.59 -22.08 -15.86
C MET A 586 29.38 -22.23 -17.17
N LEU A 587 30.71 -22.29 -17.11
CA LEU A 587 31.57 -22.53 -18.28
C LEU A 587 31.32 -23.91 -18.92
N ALA A 588 31.00 -24.93 -18.15
CA ALA A 588 30.65 -26.26 -18.66
C ALA A 588 29.28 -26.27 -19.37
N TRP A 589 28.31 -25.54 -18.81
CA TRP A 589 26.98 -25.36 -19.38
C TRP A 589 27.01 -24.51 -20.67
N GLU A 590 27.71 -23.38 -20.68
CA GLU A 590 27.97 -22.58 -21.88
C GLU A 590 28.63 -23.42 -22.99
N ALA A 591 29.57 -24.30 -22.63
CA ALA A 591 30.20 -25.22 -23.57
C ALA A 591 29.24 -26.31 -24.08
N GLU A 592 28.29 -26.80 -23.28
CA GLU A 592 27.25 -27.73 -23.75
C GLU A 592 26.25 -27.03 -24.69
N GLU A 593 25.81 -25.80 -24.37
CA GLU A 593 24.94 -24.96 -25.21
C GLU A 593 25.61 -24.62 -26.56
N GLN A 594 26.87 -24.18 -26.53
CA GLN A 594 27.69 -24.01 -27.74
C GLN A 594 27.79 -25.31 -28.53
N ALA A 595 28.03 -26.45 -27.88
CA ALA A 595 28.09 -27.75 -28.52
C ALA A 595 26.73 -28.23 -29.06
N MET A 596 25.59 -27.79 -28.50
CA MET A 596 24.27 -28.01 -29.07
C MET A 596 24.12 -27.25 -30.38
N CYS A 597 24.47 -25.96 -30.40
CA CYS A 597 24.45 -25.19 -31.64
C CYS A 597 25.45 -25.70 -32.68
N ASP A 598 26.64 -26.16 -32.32
CA ASP A 598 27.57 -26.73 -33.30
C ASP A 598 27.15 -28.10 -33.86
N ARG A 599 26.43 -28.90 -33.07
CA ARG A 599 25.77 -30.14 -33.53
C ARG A 599 24.51 -29.89 -34.37
N ALA A 600 23.84 -28.75 -34.20
CA ALA A 600 22.59 -28.45 -34.88
C ALA A 600 22.75 -28.51 -36.42
N PRO A 601 21.83 -29.18 -37.15
CA PRO A 601 21.94 -29.33 -38.59
C PRO A 601 22.04 -27.98 -39.31
N ARG A 602 23.20 -27.72 -39.94
CA ARG A 602 23.44 -26.53 -40.75
C ARG A 602 22.48 -26.51 -41.94
N HIS A 603 21.80 -25.37 -42.12
CA HIS A 603 20.99 -25.12 -43.30
C HIS A 603 21.85 -25.21 -44.57
N ARG A 604 21.27 -25.72 -45.65
CA ARG A 604 21.92 -25.87 -46.96
C ARG A 604 20.96 -25.29 -48.00
N PRO A 605 20.97 -23.97 -48.19
CA PRO A 605 19.92 -23.29 -48.93
C PRO A 605 19.88 -23.77 -50.39
N LEU A 606 18.68 -24.02 -50.90
CA LEU A 606 18.48 -24.49 -52.28
C LEU A 606 18.82 -23.46 -53.37
N VAL A 607 19.05 -22.20 -52.97
CA VAL A 607 19.51 -21.09 -53.80
C VAL A 607 20.58 -20.34 -53.00
N GLU A 608 21.60 -19.78 -53.67
CA GLU A 608 22.62 -18.99 -52.98
C GLU A 608 22.03 -17.69 -52.39
N PRO A 609 22.15 -17.43 -51.08
CA PRO A 609 21.71 -16.19 -50.46
C PRO A 609 22.70 -15.05 -50.76
N VAL A 610 22.19 -13.81 -50.83
CA VAL A 610 23.00 -12.59 -51.01
C VAL A 610 23.82 -12.28 -49.76
N ARG A 611 23.27 -12.61 -48.59
CA ARG A 611 23.96 -12.60 -47.30
C ARG A 611 23.42 -13.76 -46.46
N ALA A 612 24.31 -14.50 -45.82
CA ALA A 612 23.94 -15.48 -44.80
C ALA A 612 24.88 -15.34 -43.61
N THR A 613 24.31 -15.22 -42.41
CA THR A 613 25.05 -15.15 -41.15
C THR A 613 24.50 -16.16 -40.18
N ARG A 614 25.38 -16.99 -39.62
CA ARG A 614 25.07 -17.89 -38.50
C ARG A 614 25.71 -17.29 -37.25
N ARG A 615 24.93 -17.06 -36.18
CA ARG A 615 25.53 -16.71 -34.88
C ARG A 615 26.36 -17.91 -34.42
N LYS A 616 27.59 -17.65 -33.96
CA LYS A 616 28.50 -18.71 -33.52
C LYS A 616 28.10 -19.19 -32.13
N GLU A 617 27.92 -18.24 -31.22
CA GLU A 617 27.34 -18.44 -29.90
C GLU A 617 25.80 -18.57 -29.96
N PRO A 618 25.19 -19.32 -29.03
CA PRO A 618 23.74 -19.32 -28.83
C PRO A 618 23.25 -17.91 -28.46
N VAL A 619 22.04 -17.58 -28.89
CA VAL A 619 21.35 -16.33 -28.55
C VAL A 619 20.40 -16.58 -27.38
N TRP A 620 20.43 -15.73 -26.37
CA TRP A 620 19.53 -15.78 -25.20
C TRP A 620 18.52 -14.64 -25.29
N PRO A 621 17.31 -14.86 -25.82
CA PRO A 621 16.25 -13.86 -25.83
C PRO A 621 15.49 -13.88 -24.50
N GLU A 622 15.18 -12.70 -23.97
CA GLU A 622 14.39 -12.48 -22.75
C GLU A 622 12.89 -12.25 -23.08
N ILE A 623 12.59 -11.66 -24.24
CA ILE A 623 11.21 -11.32 -24.66
C ILE A 623 10.85 -11.75 -26.10
N GLY A 624 11.85 -12.06 -26.93
CA GLY A 624 11.66 -12.38 -28.35
C GLY A 624 12.77 -11.78 -29.21
N LEU A 625 12.63 -11.87 -30.53
CA LEU A 625 13.50 -11.15 -31.47
C LEU A 625 12.66 -10.17 -32.29
N GLU A 626 12.98 -8.89 -32.17
CA GLU A 626 12.16 -7.79 -32.65
C GLU A 626 12.94 -6.86 -33.57
N ALA A 627 12.36 -6.41 -34.68
CA ALA A 627 12.94 -5.34 -35.49
C ALA A 627 12.03 -4.11 -35.42
N TYR A 628 12.59 -2.99 -34.98
CA TYR A 628 11.94 -1.68 -34.93
C TYR A 628 12.66 -0.73 -35.89
N GLU A 629 11.93 -0.18 -36.85
CA GLU A 629 12.46 0.77 -37.83
C GLU A 629 12.11 2.24 -37.56
N ASP A 630 11.16 2.50 -36.65
CA ASP A 630 10.69 3.85 -36.35
C ASP A 630 10.65 4.07 -34.84
N ALA A 631 11.06 5.26 -34.40
CA ALA A 631 11.03 5.66 -33.00
C ALA A 631 9.61 6.03 -32.52
N ASP A 632 8.70 6.31 -33.46
CA ASP A 632 7.31 6.70 -33.18
C ASP A 632 6.33 5.50 -33.18
N VAL A 633 6.81 4.24 -33.19
CA VAL A 633 5.92 3.05 -33.10
C VAL A 633 5.23 3.01 -31.72
N PRO A 634 3.88 2.97 -31.66
CA PRO A 634 3.18 2.86 -30.37
C PRO A 634 3.50 1.53 -29.68
N GLU A 635 3.92 1.62 -28.42
CA GLU A 635 4.33 0.49 -27.54
C GLU A 635 3.32 -0.68 -27.50
N SER A 636 2.04 -0.41 -27.77
CA SER A 636 0.93 -1.37 -27.67
C SER A 636 0.58 -2.09 -28.99
N GLY A 637 1.45 -2.08 -30.00
CA GLY A 637 1.12 -2.54 -31.36
C GLY A 637 0.92 -4.04 -31.54
N LEU A 638 1.86 -4.86 -31.04
CA LEU A 638 1.92 -6.32 -31.26
C LEU A 638 1.76 -7.15 -29.98
N TYR A 639 2.29 -6.69 -28.84
CA TYR A 639 2.08 -7.34 -27.55
C TYR A 639 0.58 -7.43 -27.21
N GLY A 640 0.14 -8.59 -26.67
CA GLY A 640 -1.26 -8.84 -26.35
C GLY A 640 -2.13 -9.27 -27.54
N ARG A 641 -1.56 -9.44 -28.74
CA ARG A 641 -2.18 -10.27 -29.79
C ARG A 641 -1.84 -11.73 -29.55
N ASP A 642 -2.71 -12.63 -29.99
CA ASP A 642 -2.44 -14.07 -30.09
C ASP A 642 -1.42 -14.29 -31.22
N VAL A 643 -0.13 -14.29 -30.85
CA VAL A 643 1.00 -14.54 -31.74
C VAL A 643 1.36 -16.03 -31.64
N ASP A 644 1.75 -16.60 -32.78
CA ASP A 644 1.95 -18.05 -32.96
C ASP A 644 3.43 -18.41 -33.20
N LEU A 645 4.19 -17.42 -33.68
CA LEU A 645 5.63 -17.43 -33.95
C LEU A 645 6.08 -16.08 -34.50
N VAL A 646 5.27 -15.44 -35.36
CA VAL A 646 5.63 -14.19 -36.04
C VAL A 646 4.43 -13.25 -36.14
N ALA A 647 4.64 -11.98 -35.80
CA ALA A 647 3.69 -10.90 -36.00
C ALA A 647 4.38 -9.71 -36.70
N THR A 648 3.62 -8.96 -37.51
CA THR A 648 4.12 -7.79 -38.22
C THR A 648 3.16 -6.62 -38.17
N ALA A 649 3.74 -5.42 -38.14
CA ALA A 649 3.15 -4.14 -38.49
C ALA A 649 4.16 -3.37 -39.36
N PRO A 650 3.78 -2.28 -40.04
CA PRO A 650 4.74 -1.45 -40.77
C PRO A 650 5.85 -0.95 -39.85
N GLY A 651 7.11 -1.26 -40.18
CA GLY A 651 8.27 -0.91 -39.36
C GLY A 651 8.41 -1.65 -38.02
N HIS A 652 7.60 -2.68 -37.73
CA HIS A 652 7.74 -3.52 -36.54
C HIS A 652 7.51 -5.01 -36.86
N LEU A 653 8.53 -5.84 -36.68
CA LEU A 653 8.50 -7.29 -36.80
C LEU A 653 8.79 -7.92 -35.44
N LEU A 654 7.93 -8.82 -34.97
CA LEU A 654 8.13 -9.61 -33.75
C LEU A 654 8.24 -11.09 -34.13
N ILE A 655 9.29 -11.75 -33.64
CA ILE A 655 9.49 -13.20 -33.73
C ILE A 655 9.53 -13.75 -32.30
N GLU A 656 8.50 -14.53 -31.97
CA GLU A 656 8.37 -15.20 -30.68
C GLU A 656 9.20 -16.49 -30.66
N VAL A 657 9.84 -16.75 -29.53
CA VAL A 657 10.80 -17.84 -29.30
C VAL A 657 10.70 -18.24 -27.83
N ASP A 658 11.00 -19.50 -27.49
CA ASP A 658 11.11 -19.89 -26.09
C ASP A 658 12.34 -19.22 -25.48
N THR A 659 12.12 -18.38 -24.46
CA THR A 659 13.14 -17.57 -23.77
C THR A 659 13.89 -18.36 -22.71
N THR A 660 13.43 -19.57 -22.39
CA THR A 660 14.07 -20.49 -21.43
C THR A 660 15.35 -21.13 -21.99
N TYR A 661 15.59 -21.06 -23.31
CA TYR A 661 16.65 -21.83 -23.98
C TYR A 661 17.46 -21.01 -24.99
N GLY A 662 18.76 -21.34 -25.07
CA GLY A 662 19.66 -20.84 -26.10
C GLY A 662 19.18 -21.15 -27.52
N VAL A 663 19.23 -20.14 -28.40
CA VAL A 663 18.72 -20.20 -29.77
C VAL A 663 19.85 -20.18 -30.78
N CYS A 664 19.93 -21.23 -31.60
CA CYS A 664 20.90 -21.35 -32.67
C CYS A 664 20.41 -20.59 -33.93
N VAL A 665 20.64 -19.27 -33.96
CA VAL A 665 20.09 -18.38 -34.99
C VAL A 665 20.93 -18.35 -36.28
N THR A 666 20.25 -18.48 -37.42
CA THR A 666 20.78 -18.19 -38.77
C THR A 666 19.90 -17.15 -39.47
N THR A 667 20.49 -16.12 -40.07
CA THR A 667 19.80 -15.09 -40.85
C THR A 667 20.26 -15.14 -42.32
N GLU A 668 19.31 -15.06 -43.25
CA GLU A 668 19.58 -15.16 -44.70
C GLU A 668 18.79 -14.10 -45.50
N THR A 669 19.48 -13.34 -46.34
CA THR A 669 18.88 -12.36 -47.26
C THR A 669 18.98 -12.87 -48.70
N TYR A 670 17.89 -12.83 -49.45
CA TYR A 670 17.82 -13.22 -50.86
C TYR A 670 17.36 -12.07 -51.77
N ASP A 671 17.76 -12.11 -53.04
CA ASP A 671 17.30 -11.17 -54.08
C ASP A 671 15.95 -11.56 -54.71
N ARG A 672 15.54 -12.83 -54.53
CA ARG A 672 14.32 -13.46 -55.04
C ARG A 672 13.77 -14.46 -54.03
N ARG A 673 12.51 -14.87 -54.20
CA ARG A 673 11.84 -15.83 -53.30
C ARG A 673 12.57 -17.18 -53.26
N PRO A 674 13.09 -17.62 -52.10
CA PRO A 674 13.65 -18.96 -51.95
C PRO A 674 12.53 -20.03 -51.93
N PRO A 675 12.81 -21.26 -52.38
CA PRO A 675 11.88 -22.40 -52.22
C PRO A 675 11.44 -22.59 -50.77
N VAL A 676 10.27 -23.21 -50.54
CA VAL A 676 9.77 -23.46 -49.18
C VAL A 676 10.37 -24.77 -48.65
N GLU A 677 11.14 -24.69 -47.57
CA GLU A 677 11.84 -25.84 -46.98
C GLU A 677 11.21 -26.25 -45.64
N THR A 678 10.18 -27.12 -45.66
CA THR A 678 9.50 -27.60 -44.43
C THR A 678 10.16 -28.83 -43.79
N LYS A 679 11.09 -29.49 -44.47
CA LYS A 679 11.70 -30.73 -43.98
C LYS A 679 12.74 -30.43 -42.89
N GLY A 680 12.51 -30.97 -41.68
CA GLY A 680 13.43 -30.77 -40.55
C GLY A 680 13.21 -29.47 -39.77
N TRP A 681 11.98 -28.94 -39.86
CA TRP A 681 11.48 -27.80 -39.11
C TRP A 681 10.06 -28.14 -38.61
N GLN A 682 9.76 -27.82 -37.35
CA GLN A 682 8.43 -28.06 -36.78
C GLN A 682 7.42 -26.98 -37.20
N HIS A 683 7.86 -25.72 -37.27
CA HIS A 683 7.02 -24.58 -37.60
C HIS A 683 7.72 -23.72 -38.66
N VAL A 684 7.03 -23.37 -39.75
CA VAL A 684 7.51 -22.40 -40.74
C VAL A 684 6.40 -21.39 -41.01
N VAL A 685 6.67 -20.11 -40.81
CA VAL A 685 5.73 -19.00 -41.03
C VAL A 685 6.32 -18.03 -42.05
N GLU A 686 5.56 -17.69 -43.09
CA GLU A 686 5.89 -16.64 -44.06
C GLU A 686 4.87 -15.49 -43.95
N VAL A 687 5.34 -14.27 -43.71
CA VAL A 687 4.53 -13.05 -43.55
C VAL A 687 5.01 -11.93 -44.48
N GLY A 688 4.13 -10.97 -44.76
CA GLY A 688 4.54 -9.69 -45.32
C GLY A 688 5.04 -8.76 -44.23
N TYR A 689 6.05 -7.97 -44.58
CA TYR A 689 6.65 -6.95 -43.72
C TYR A 689 6.93 -5.70 -44.57
N GLU A 690 6.52 -4.53 -44.09
CA GLU A 690 6.84 -3.26 -44.75
C GLU A 690 7.99 -2.58 -44.01
N SER A 691 9.09 -2.36 -44.73
CA SER A 691 10.32 -1.76 -44.21
C SER A 691 10.42 -0.29 -44.61
N PRO A 692 10.03 0.68 -43.74
CA PRO A 692 9.99 2.11 -44.08
C PRO A 692 11.36 2.75 -44.16
N THR A 693 12.35 2.30 -43.37
CA THR A 693 13.73 2.79 -43.39
C THR A 693 14.64 1.97 -44.28
N GLY A 694 14.34 0.68 -44.44
CA GLY A 694 15.17 -0.26 -45.20
C GLY A 694 16.24 -0.94 -44.36
N VAL A 695 16.06 -0.99 -43.03
CA VAL A 695 16.95 -1.63 -42.05
C VAL A 695 16.11 -2.66 -41.29
N ILE A 696 16.47 -3.93 -41.25
CA ILE A 696 15.65 -4.99 -40.61
C ILE A 696 16.52 -5.73 -39.58
N GLU A 697 17.05 -4.95 -38.64
CA GLU A 697 17.89 -5.44 -37.53
C GLU A 697 16.98 -6.05 -36.46
N LEU A 698 17.07 -7.37 -36.28
CA LEU A 698 16.40 -8.07 -35.18
C LEU A 698 17.25 -7.92 -33.92
N THR A 699 16.68 -7.33 -32.87
CA THR A 699 17.29 -7.15 -31.57
C THR A 699 16.50 -7.86 -30.47
N ASP A 700 17.16 -8.09 -29.33
CA ASP A 700 16.49 -8.18 -28.04
C ASP A 700 17.07 -7.05 -27.18
N ASN A 701 16.23 -6.07 -26.85
CA ASN A 701 16.66 -4.84 -26.17
C ASN A 701 16.93 -5.04 -24.67
N LEU A 702 16.52 -6.18 -24.10
CA LEU A 702 16.80 -6.54 -22.70
C LEU A 702 18.10 -7.36 -22.61
N ALA A 703 18.27 -8.34 -23.51
CA ALA A 703 19.45 -9.20 -23.56
C ALA A 703 20.66 -8.55 -24.28
N GLY A 704 20.47 -7.41 -24.95
CA GLY A 704 21.53 -6.74 -25.74
C GLY A 704 21.92 -7.53 -26.99
N VAL A 705 21.01 -8.35 -27.52
CA VAL A 705 21.23 -9.14 -28.73
C VAL A 705 21.00 -8.26 -29.94
N GLU A 706 21.94 -8.26 -30.90
CA GLU A 706 21.77 -7.61 -32.20
C GLU A 706 22.10 -8.60 -33.33
N LEU A 707 21.20 -8.76 -34.30
CA LEU A 707 21.37 -9.62 -35.48
C LEU A 707 21.56 -8.77 -36.77
N PRO A 708 22.29 -9.28 -37.79
CA PRO A 708 22.57 -8.51 -39.01
C PRO A 708 21.31 -8.15 -39.81
N ASP A 709 21.28 -6.93 -40.38
CA ASP A 709 20.09 -6.15 -40.79
C ASP A 709 19.05 -6.74 -41.76
N LEU A 710 19.16 -8.00 -42.22
CA LEU A 710 18.28 -8.75 -43.15
C LEU A 710 17.86 -8.07 -44.48
N SER A 711 17.95 -6.75 -44.64
CA SER A 711 17.51 -5.95 -45.77
C SER A 711 18.35 -6.26 -47.01
N LEU A 712 17.75 -6.09 -48.20
CA LEU A 712 18.49 -6.23 -49.44
C LEU A 712 19.18 -4.90 -49.79
N ARG A 713 20.34 -4.67 -49.18
CA ARG A 713 21.22 -3.50 -49.42
C ARG A 713 20.56 -2.16 -49.03
N GLY A 714 19.93 -2.07 -47.85
CA GLY A 714 19.30 -0.83 -47.39
C GLY A 714 18.00 -0.47 -48.14
N ARG A 715 17.39 -1.44 -48.83
CA ARG A 715 16.22 -1.20 -49.69
C ARG A 715 14.96 -1.06 -48.84
N LYS A 716 14.24 0.05 -49.02
CA LYS A 716 12.89 0.30 -48.46
C LYS A 716 11.78 -0.47 -49.21
N GLY A 717 10.65 -0.66 -48.53
CA GLY A 717 9.39 -1.19 -49.07
C GLY A 717 9.05 -2.60 -48.58
N HIS A 718 8.18 -3.31 -49.30
CA HIS A 718 7.70 -4.63 -48.88
C HIS A 718 8.75 -5.73 -49.04
N TYR A 719 8.90 -6.49 -47.98
CA TYR A 719 9.61 -7.75 -47.87
C TYR A 719 8.63 -8.88 -47.56
N ARG A 720 9.07 -10.10 -47.87
CA ARG A 720 8.52 -11.32 -47.29
C ARG A 720 9.56 -11.84 -46.31
N ILE A 721 9.13 -12.08 -45.07
CA ILE A 721 9.93 -12.67 -44.01
C ILE A 721 9.44 -14.10 -43.83
N ARG A 722 10.35 -15.07 -43.84
CA ARG A 722 10.04 -16.46 -43.51
C ARG A 722 10.87 -16.91 -42.32
N VAL A 723 10.20 -17.28 -41.25
CA VAL A 723 10.82 -17.84 -40.05
C VAL A 723 10.60 -19.33 -40.05
N HIS A 724 11.68 -20.09 -39.98
CA HIS A 724 11.67 -21.52 -39.68
C HIS A 724 12.12 -21.71 -38.23
N TYR A 725 11.34 -22.48 -37.49
CA TYR A 725 11.50 -22.70 -36.06
C TYR A 725 11.41 -24.20 -35.74
N ASP A 726 12.36 -24.66 -34.95
CA ASP A 726 12.42 -26.00 -34.37
C ASP A 726 12.55 -25.79 -32.85
N PRO A 727 11.53 -26.14 -32.04
CA PRO A 727 11.59 -25.99 -30.59
C PRO A 727 12.68 -26.91 -29.99
N PRO A 728 13.12 -26.64 -28.76
CA PRO A 728 14.09 -27.50 -28.07
C PRO A 728 13.61 -28.96 -27.95
N ASP A 729 14.52 -29.90 -28.19
CA ASP A 729 14.30 -31.35 -28.05
C ASP A 729 15.26 -31.88 -26.97
N TRP A 730 14.78 -31.88 -25.73
CA TRP A 730 15.56 -32.24 -24.54
C TRP A 730 16.01 -33.72 -24.56
N GLU A 731 15.18 -34.63 -25.08
CA GLU A 731 15.54 -36.05 -25.23
C GLU A 731 16.76 -36.24 -26.13
N ARG A 732 16.92 -35.37 -27.15
CA ARG A 732 18.02 -35.43 -28.12
C ARG A 732 19.17 -34.50 -27.80
N LYS A 733 19.09 -33.70 -26.74
CA LYS A 733 20.03 -32.60 -26.43
C LYS A 733 20.25 -31.72 -27.68
N VAL A 734 19.17 -31.22 -28.24
CA VAL A 734 19.16 -30.26 -29.36
C VAL A 734 18.46 -28.99 -28.90
N GLY A 735 19.22 -27.91 -28.74
CA GLY A 735 18.70 -26.58 -28.42
C GLY A 735 17.82 -26.02 -29.55
N GLN A 736 17.14 -24.91 -29.26
CA GLN A 736 16.19 -24.28 -30.18
C GLN A 736 16.88 -23.82 -31.47
N ARG A 737 16.25 -24.01 -32.63
CA ARG A 737 16.80 -23.62 -33.93
C ARG A 737 15.91 -22.58 -34.60
N LEU A 738 16.51 -21.48 -35.03
CA LEU A 738 15.81 -20.39 -35.72
C LEU A 738 16.53 -20.06 -37.04
N LEU A 739 15.78 -20.01 -38.13
CA LEU A 739 16.26 -19.55 -39.42
C LEU A 739 15.31 -18.48 -39.97
N VAL A 740 15.80 -17.25 -40.08
CA VAL A 740 15.05 -16.11 -40.60
C VAL A 740 15.53 -15.76 -42.00
N MET A 741 14.63 -15.91 -42.98
CA MET A 741 14.87 -15.53 -44.38
C MET A 741 14.14 -14.24 -44.72
N ALA A 742 14.80 -13.31 -45.41
CA ALA A 742 14.19 -12.09 -45.93
C ALA A 742 14.45 -11.92 -47.44
N TRP A 743 13.44 -11.50 -48.20
CA TRP A 743 13.59 -11.09 -49.61
C TRP A 743 12.56 -10.05 -50.03
N PRO A 744 12.84 -9.18 -51.01
CA PRO A 744 11.86 -8.23 -51.51
C PRO A 744 10.67 -8.94 -52.16
N GLY A 745 9.46 -8.61 -51.75
CA GLY A 745 8.24 -9.25 -52.24
C GLY A 745 6.99 -8.51 -51.76
N ARG A 746 5.94 -8.51 -52.58
CA ARG A 746 4.65 -7.90 -52.23
C ARG A 746 3.71 -8.94 -51.61
N GLY A 747 2.74 -8.44 -50.84
CA GLY A 747 1.65 -9.21 -50.27
C GLY A 747 1.82 -9.46 -48.78
N ASP A 748 0.75 -9.23 -48.03
CA ASP A 748 0.74 -9.28 -46.56
C ASP A 748 0.22 -10.62 -46.03
N ASP A 749 -0.17 -11.53 -46.93
CA ASP A 749 -0.74 -12.84 -46.62
C ASP A 749 0.18 -13.66 -45.71
N ARG A 750 -0.32 -14.03 -44.54
CA ARG A 750 0.35 -14.96 -43.63
C ARG A 750 0.14 -16.40 -44.10
N VAL A 751 1.24 -17.12 -44.33
CA VAL A 751 1.24 -18.54 -44.70
C VAL A 751 1.93 -19.32 -43.59
N VAL A 752 1.25 -20.34 -43.06
CA VAL A 752 1.76 -21.18 -41.97
C VAL A 752 1.89 -22.61 -42.45
N HIS A 753 3.07 -23.21 -42.29
CA HIS A 753 3.33 -24.61 -42.51
C HIS A 753 3.76 -25.24 -41.19
N ARG A 754 2.91 -26.10 -40.61
CA ARG A 754 3.25 -26.89 -39.43
C ARG A 754 3.56 -28.32 -39.85
N ALA A 755 4.59 -28.91 -39.26
CA ALA A 755 4.72 -30.35 -39.24
C ALA A 755 3.50 -30.95 -38.48
N PRO A 756 3.05 -32.17 -38.81
CA PRO A 756 2.15 -32.88 -37.91
C PRO A 756 2.81 -33.00 -36.53
N GLN A 757 2.03 -32.76 -35.46
CA GLN A 757 2.48 -32.99 -34.09
C GLN A 757 3.00 -34.44 -33.98
N ARG A 758 4.18 -34.59 -33.37
CA ARG A 758 4.86 -35.89 -33.21
C ARG A 758 4.25 -36.70 -32.07
#